data_AF-A0A661NJZ0-F1
#
_entry.id   AF-A0A661NJZ0-F1
#
_cell.length_a   1.000
_cell.length_b   1.000
_cell.length_c   1.000
_cell.angle_alpha   90.00
_cell.angle_beta   90.00
_cell.angle_gamma   90.00
#
_symmetry.space_group_name_H-M   'P 1'
#
loop_
_entity.id
_entity.type
_entity.pdbx_description
1 polymer ?
#
loop_
_entity_poly.entity_id
_entity_poly.type
_entity_poly.pdbx_seq_one_letter_code
_entity_poly.pdbx_strand_id
1 'polypeptide(L)'
;MRLPATATLTVLTLLTLLVLLGLAGCGSSEGLDDGGADAGDSSAPDATSPAILPWLPEGRPPVVAPQMTPCPDGWAELSEGSAARCTPYPDGPPAACARPDEAHFPGQSGCELIGTECAVDGWPMEIPTGPAVFLSSTAPLGGTGTRESPYRTLSQVDLTSLTPGSTLVFGTGRYVAGIVIPTGVRLLGTCVGGTTLTYTSGTARAVLRVYAPDTSVANLRIDGGSRRGVTVAGDDASVSFESVVIEGAQLTGVSVTEGATVTMTDVAIRDTAVAADTGRYGRALVVESGARVEMRRGEVVGASETAVFSLGQEGVMEKPEILLEDVRVGDVHLDSRGVARAVAVEAGGRLTVRRSHLSRSAHTGVFTSHPDSEMTLEDVVVEETGEVGVYAREGTLTMTRTTISKSVRCGLELQVAGTVASARDLIVLDTTAPEEEGLPHLGGACLHGGRLDVERSLFARNAGHGLWTQNDIAQSRFVDVEVRATNPVTWSTVMNGRGVMVQLGASLELERAIIEENQDVGVLVAVGGASVQFTDVAIIDTQPLTDGRFGHGLGVIYDAEITGTRVLVDRAHGLGADARRAGAHLTLTDVVVRDVMPATCSECPGHGITIGVGSYVQADVVLNRFSILDSGTCGVQLSNNGRMDLHDGVVRGHQIGACVQQEYELGRLTDMVAFDNDANLEATTLPVPEPIESIEPEAP
;
A
#
# COMPACT_ATOMS: atom_id res chain seq x y z
N MET A 1 -4.22 -6.58 -29.93
CA MET A 1 -3.00 -5.96 -30.50
C MET A 1 -2.31 -5.21 -29.36
N ARG A 2 -1.12 -5.64 -28.92
CA ARG A 2 -0.35 -4.96 -27.87
C ARG A 2 0.60 -3.94 -28.54
N LEU A 3 0.53 -2.68 -28.12
CA LEU A 3 1.63 -1.72 -28.31
C LEU A 3 2.79 -2.13 -27.37
N PRO A 4 4.06 -1.95 -27.77
CA PRO A 4 5.19 -2.36 -26.94
C PRO A 4 5.41 -1.36 -25.79
N ALA A 5 5.42 -1.87 -24.56
CA ALA A 5 5.65 -1.12 -23.31
C ALA A 5 7.06 -0.50 -23.18
N THR A 6 7.95 -0.74 -24.15
CA THR A 6 9.35 -0.31 -24.10
C THR A 6 9.57 1.17 -24.43
N ALA A 7 8.68 1.81 -25.20
CA ALA A 7 8.86 3.20 -25.61
C ALA A 7 8.58 4.23 -24.50
N THR A 8 7.63 3.95 -23.61
CA THR A 8 7.30 4.80 -22.46
C THR A 8 8.40 4.77 -21.39
N LEU A 9 9.08 3.62 -21.26
CA LEU A 9 10.13 3.39 -20.27
C LEU A 9 11.37 4.28 -20.52
N THR A 10 11.80 4.42 -21.78
CA THR A 10 13.02 5.16 -22.13
C THR A 10 12.91 6.67 -21.90
N VAL A 11 11.71 7.24 -22.11
CA VAL A 11 11.45 8.66 -21.86
C VAL A 11 11.40 8.95 -20.36
N LEU A 12 10.81 8.04 -19.57
CA LEU A 12 10.71 8.17 -18.10
C LEU A 12 12.08 8.11 -17.42
N THR A 13 12.95 7.18 -17.82
CA THR A 13 14.32 7.09 -17.28
C THR A 13 15.14 8.33 -17.60
N LEU A 14 14.99 8.93 -18.79
CA LEU A 14 15.75 10.12 -19.21
C LEU A 14 15.34 11.38 -18.43
N LEU A 15 14.03 11.57 -18.20
CA LEU A 15 13.49 12.67 -17.38
C LEU A 15 13.90 12.53 -15.91
N THR A 16 13.88 11.31 -15.37
CA THR A 16 14.31 11.03 -14.00
C THR A 16 15.82 11.27 -13.81
N LEU A 17 16.64 10.98 -14.84
CA LEU A 17 18.08 11.29 -14.86
C LEU A 17 18.36 12.80 -14.90
N LEU A 18 17.51 13.58 -15.58
CA LEU A 18 17.57 15.06 -15.62
C LEU A 18 17.32 15.68 -14.23
N VAL A 19 16.43 15.09 -13.43
CA VAL A 19 16.21 15.50 -12.03
C VAL A 19 17.48 15.33 -11.17
N LEU A 20 18.26 14.26 -11.38
CA LEU A 20 19.52 14.03 -10.65
C LEU A 20 20.63 15.02 -11.02
N LEU A 21 20.80 15.32 -12.31
CA LEU A 21 21.76 16.33 -12.76
C LEU A 21 21.39 17.74 -12.25
N GLY A 22 20.11 17.97 -11.97
CA GLY A 22 19.61 19.18 -11.33
C GLY A 22 20.08 19.37 -9.90
N LEU A 23 20.15 18.28 -9.11
CA LEU A 23 20.43 18.31 -7.68
C LEU A 23 21.92 18.55 -7.32
N ALA A 24 22.86 18.10 -8.16
CA ALA A 24 24.31 18.20 -7.90
C ALA A 24 24.96 19.52 -8.41
N GLY A 25 24.16 20.45 -8.94
CA GLY A 25 24.66 21.64 -9.65
C GLY A 25 24.63 22.91 -8.82
N CYS A 26 25.46 23.02 -7.78
CA CYS A 26 25.96 24.31 -7.31
C CYS A 26 27.41 24.45 -7.79
N GLY A 27 27.65 25.33 -8.76
CA GLY A 27 29.00 25.69 -9.17
C GLY A 27 29.67 26.51 -8.08
N SER A 28 30.86 26.10 -7.66
CA SER A 28 31.72 26.86 -6.74
C SER A 28 32.28 28.11 -7.42
N SER A 29 32.10 29.28 -6.82
CA SER A 29 33.01 30.42 -7.02
C SER A 29 34.22 30.26 -6.09
N GLU A 30 35.42 30.39 -6.64
CA GLU A 30 36.70 30.32 -5.91
C GLU A 30 36.82 31.42 -4.85
N GLY A 31 37.54 31.10 -3.76
CA GLY A 31 37.57 31.84 -2.50
C GLY A 31 38.04 33.28 -2.57
N LEU A 32 37.45 34.11 -1.70
CA LEU A 32 37.86 35.48 -1.41
C LEU A 32 38.06 35.62 0.10
N ASP A 33 39.18 36.27 0.46
CA ASP A 33 39.63 36.59 1.81
C ASP A 33 38.63 37.49 2.56
N ASP A 34 38.40 37.18 3.84
CA ASP A 34 37.54 37.91 4.77
C ASP A 34 38.12 39.29 5.15
N GLY A 35 37.38 40.35 4.81
CA GLY A 35 37.60 41.71 5.30
C GLY A 35 36.38 42.21 6.07
N GLY A 36 36.27 41.84 7.34
CA GLY A 36 35.17 42.26 8.22
C GLY A 36 35.22 43.75 8.59
N ALA A 37 34.08 44.42 8.45
CA ALA A 37 33.83 45.75 9.02
C ALA A 37 32.60 45.69 9.92
N ASP A 38 32.78 46.04 11.20
CA ASP A 38 31.76 46.04 12.25
C ASP A 38 30.64 47.03 11.95
N ALA A 39 29.40 46.56 11.87
CA ALA A 39 28.20 47.39 11.81
C ALA A 39 27.63 47.60 13.22
N GLY A 40 27.36 48.86 13.55
CA GLY A 40 26.99 49.33 14.88
C GLY A 40 25.67 48.80 15.43
N ASP A 41 25.71 48.61 16.75
CA ASP A 41 24.65 48.24 17.67
C ASP A 41 23.40 49.13 17.53
N SER A 42 22.33 48.56 16.98
CA SER A 42 20.98 49.09 17.11
C SER A 42 20.14 48.07 17.85
N SER A 43 19.76 48.43 19.07
CA SER A 43 18.88 47.64 19.92
C SER A 43 17.49 47.60 19.29
N ALA A 44 17.25 46.56 18.50
CA ALA A 44 15.92 46.19 18.06
C ALA A 44 15.04 45.88 19.29
N PRO A 45 13.77 46.29 19.30
CA PRO A 45 12.84 45.89 20.36
C PRO A 45 12.79 44.36 20.44
N ASP A 46 12.59 43.82 21.65
CA ASP A 46 12.27 42.42 21.92
C ASP A 46 11.11 41.98 21.01
N ALA A 47 11.43 41.56 19.79
CA ALA A 47 10.52 40.89 18.89
C ALA A 47 10.38 39.49 19.47
N THR A 48 9.53 39.38 20.49
CA THR A 48 9.00 38.10 20.93
C THR A 48 8.51 37.41 19.65
N SER A 49 9.26 36.40 19.23
CA SER A 49 8.98 35.61 18.03
C SER A 49 7.47 35.36 18.03
N PRO A 50 6.70 35.95 17.08
CA PRO A 50 5.27 35.76 17.07
C PRO A 50 5.03 34.26 17.11
N ALA A 51 4.04 33.79 17.87
CA ALA A 51 3.73 32.36 17.94
C ALA A 51 3.25 31.90 16.56
N ILE A 52 4.19 31.64 15.66
CA ILE A 52 4.00 31.39 14.23
C ILE A 52 3.29 30.05 14.05
N LEU A 53 3.70 29.06 14.82
CA LEU A 53 3.06 27.74 14.86
C LEU A 53 2.43 27.53 16.24
N PRO A 54 1.11 27.29 16.32
CA PRO A 54 0.44 27.09 17.61
C PRO A 54 0.90 25.81 18.33
N TRP A 55 1.53 24.89 17.59
CA TRP A 55 2.06 23.60 18.05
C TRP A 55 3.60 23.55 18.09
N LEU A 56 4.29 24.69 17.96
CA LEU A 56 5.76 24.74 18.02
C LEU A 56 6.34 24.19 19.33
N PRO A 57 5.76 24.44 20.53
CA PRO A 57 6.29 23.91 21.78
C PRO A 57 6.35 22.37 21.81
N GLU A 58 5.40 21.72 21.15
CA GLU A 58 5.35 20.27 21.00
C GLU A 58 6.31 19.76 19.90
N GLY A 59 6.79 20.66 19.03
CA GLY A 59 7.69 20.36 17.92
C GLY A 59 7.03 19.61 16.75
N ARG A 60 5.71 19.39 16.81
CA ARG A 60 4.95 18.63 15.81
C ARG A 60 3.47 19.02 15.82
N PRO A 61 2.79 19.00 14.66
CA PRO A 61 1.35 19.23 14.60
C PRO A 61 0.59 18.11 15.33
N PRO A 62 -0.65 18.39 15.79
CA PRO A 62 -1.51 17.38 16.41
C PRO A 62 -2.03 16.40 15.35
N VAL A 63 -1.25 15.36 15.05
CA VAL A 63 -1.62 14.27 14.14
C VAL A 63 -2.40 13.21 14.91
N VAL A 64 -3.55 12.80 14.37
CA VAL A 64 -4.32 11.68 14.91
C VAL A 64 -3.79 10.36 14.33
N ALA A 65 -3.21 9.51 15.17
CA ALA A 65 -2.75 8.19 14.74
C ALA A 65 -3.90 7.30 14.22
N PRO A 66 -3.61 6.32 13.33
CA PRO A 66 -4.57 5.30 12.89
C PRO A 66 -5.25 4.60 14.07
N GLN A 67 -6.57 4.52 14.04
CA GLN A 67 -7.38 3.84 15.06
C GLN A 67 -7.66 2.40 14.65
N MET A 68 -6.71 1.50 14.93
CA MET A 68 -6.86 0.07 14.63
C MET A 68 -7.56 -0.70 15.75
N THR A 69 -7.63 -0.14 16.96
CA THR A 69 -8.17 -0.80 18.16
C THR A 69 -9.59 -0.31 18.50
N PRO A 70 -10.42 -1.15 19.15
CA PRO A 70 -10.16 -2.53 19.56
C PRO A 70 -9.97 -3.48 18.38
N CYS A 71 -9.05 -4.43 18.54
CA CYS A 71 -8.84 -5.47 17.53
C CYS A 71 -10.06 -6.40 17.44
N PRO A 72 -10.32 -7.01 16.26
CA PRO A 72 -11.34 -8.03 16.12
C PRO A 72 -11.18 -9.17 17.15
N ASP A 73 -12.27 -9.88 17.43
CA ASP A 73 -12.24 -11.00 18.38
C ASP A 73 -11.18 -12.03 18.00
N GLY A 74 -10.38 -12.43 18.99
CA GLY A 74 -9.27 -13.38 18.81
C GLY A 74 -7.98 -12.77 18.23
N TRP A 75 -8.03 -11.55 17.68
CA TRP A 75 -6.85 -10.86 17.17
C TRP A 75 -6.10 -10.19 18.33
N ALA A 76 -4.78 -10.00 18.16
CA ALA A 76 -3.96 -9.32 19.15
C ALA A 76 -3.45 -7.97 18.67
N GLU A 77 -3.26 -7.08 19.64
CA GLU A 77 -2.66 -5.76 19.43
C GLU A 77 -1.13 -5.87 19.35
N LEU A 78 -0.54 -5.20 18.37
CA LEU A 78 0.89 -5.01 18.21
C LEU A 78 1.18 -3.51 18.20
N SER A 79 2.18 -3.08 18.97
CA SER A 79 2.61 -1.68 19.00
C SER A 79 3.50 -1.35 17.79
N GLU A 80 3.25 -0.19 17.18
CA GLU A 80 3.94 0.31 15.99
C GLU A 80 4.32 1.80 16.19
N GLY A 81 5.16 2.06 17.19
CA GLY A 81 5.57 3.41 17.57
C GLY A 81 4.38 4.22 18.12
N SER A 82 3.96 5.26 17.38
CA SER A 82 2.83 6.13 17.73
C SER A 82 1.46 5.46 17.52
N ALA A 83 1.39 4.37 16.75
CA ALA A 83 0.16 3.65 16.44
C ALA A 83 0.15 2.23 17.05
N ALA A 84 -1.03 1.63 17.11
CA ALA A 84 -1.21 0.20 17.33
C ALA A 84 -1.80 -0.42 16.08
N ARG A 85 -1.49 -1.69 15.80
CA ARG A 85 -2.07 -2.48 14.72
C ARG A 85 -2.55 -3.82 15.25
N CYS A 86 -3.41 -4.50 14.49
CA CYS A 86 -3.91 -5.82 14.88
C CYS A 86 -3.23 -6.93 14.07
N THR A 87 -2.99 -8.08 14.70
CA THR A 87 -2.57 -9.32 14.04
C THR A 87 -3.64 -10.39 14.20
N PRO A 88 -4.05 -11.09 13.12
CA PRO A 88 -4.96 -12.22 13.18
C PRO A 88 -4.35 -13.45 13.89
N TYR A 89 -3.03 -13.49 14.05
CA TYR A 89 -2.32 -14.62 14.64
C TYR A 89 -1.32 -14.12 15.70
N PRO A 90 -1.71 -14.10 16.99
CA PRO A 90 -0.86 -13.59 18.08
C PRO A 90 0.42 -14.40 18.29
N ASP A 91 0.33 -15.72 18.12
CA ASP A 91 1.41 -16.66 18.46
C ASP A 91 2.45 -16.82 17.33
N GLY A 92 2.36 -16.01 16.27
CA GLY A 92 3.24 -16.02 15.12
C GLY A 92 2.49 -16.18 13.80
N PRO A 93 3.20 -16.39 12.67
CA PRO A 93 2.56 -16.58 11.38
C PRO A 93 1.65 -17.83 11.37
N PRO A 94 0.67 -17.91 10.45
CA PRO A 94 -0.24 -19.04 10.38
C PRO A 94 0.49 -20.39 10.31
N ALA A 95 0.36 -21.21 11.34
CA ALA A 95 0.92 -22.56 11.39
C ALA A 95 0.41 -23.46 10.24
N ALA A 96 1.30 -24.34 9.74
CA ALA A 96 0.91 -25.47 8.91
C ALA A 96 0.31 -26.56 9.82
N CYS A 97 -0.95 -26.93 9.58
CA CYS A 97 -1.64 -27.89 10.43
C CYS A 97 -1.13 -29.32 10.21
N ALA A 98 -1.12 -30.10 11.29
CA ALA A 98 -0.58 -31.45 11.27
C ALA A 98 -1.50 -32.42 10.53
N ARG A 99 -2.82 -32.19 10.61
CA ARG A 99 -3.81 -33.00 9.92
C ARG A 99 -4.37 -32.29 8.69
N PRO A 100 -4.69 -33.04 7.61
CA PRO A 100 -5.30 -32.47 6.42
C PRO A 100 -6.78 -32.09 6.61
N ASP A 101 -7.39 -32.39 7.75
CA ASP A 101 -8.74 -31.95 8.13
C ASP A 101 -8.72 -30.82 9.17
N GLU A 102 -7.58 -30.18 9.41
CA GLU A 102 -7.44 -29.01 10.28
C GLU A 102 -7.08 -27.75 9.48
N ALA A 103 -7.48 -26.58 9.97
CA ALA A 103 -7.07 -25.26 9.46
C ALA A 103 -6.76 -24.31 10.62
N HIS A 104 -5.89 -23.34 10.38
CA HIS A 104 -5.60 -22.26 11.32
C HIS A 104 -6.33 -21.01 10.86
N PHE A 105 -7.51 -20.77 11.44
CA PHE A 105 -8.37 -19.64 11.09
C PHE A 105 -7.90 -18.35 11.77
N PRO A 106 -8.14 -17.17 11.16
CA PRO A 106 -7.89 -15.88 11.81
C PRO A 106 -8.56 -15.80 13.20
N GLY A 107 -7.81 -15.29 14.18
CA GLY A 107 -8.28 -15.12 15.56
C GLY A 107 -8.20 -16.38 16.44
N GLN A 108 -7.76 -17.52 15.90
CA GLN A 108 -7.50 -18.72 16.69
C GLN A 108 -6.03 -18.76 17.14
N SER A 109 -5.76 -19.43 18.26
CA SER A 109 -4.38 -19.63 18.77
C SER A 109 -3.64 -20.78 18.07
N GLY A 110 -4.32 -21.52 17.20
CA GLY A 110 -3.73 -22.66 16.51
C GLY A 110 -4.67 -23.33 15.52
N CYS A 111 -4.23 -24.49 15.04
CA CYS A 111 -5.00 -25.32 14.14
C CYS A 111 -6.22 -25.93 14.84
N GLU A 112 -7.36 -25.86 14.19
CA GLU A 112 -8.62 -26.43 14.64
C GLU A 112 -9.18 -27.37 13.58
N LEU A 113 -9.93 -28.38 14.03
CA LEU A 113 -10.57 -29.33 13.14
C LEU A 113 -11.66 -28.64 12.28
N ILE A 114 -11.71 -29.00 11.00
CA ILE A 114 -12.81 -28.67 10.10
C ILE A 114 -13.87 -29.76 10.25
N GLY A 115 -15.01 -29.41 10.85
CA GLY A 115 -16.09 -30.36 11.14
C GLY A 115 -15.86 -31.17 12.39
N THR A 116 -16.44 -32.37 12.40
CA THR A 116 -16.42 -33.25 13.58
C THR A 116 -15.36 -34.33 13.44
N GLU A 117 -14.91 -34.86 14.58
CA GLU A 117 -14.12 -36.08 14.59
C GLU A 117 -14.89 -37.25 13.96
N CYS A 118 -14.14 -38.16 13.34
CA CYS A 118 -14.70 -39.34 12.70
C CYS A 118 -15.30 -40.29 13.73
N ALA A 119 -16.61 -40.56 13.61
CA ALA A 119 -17.27 -41.51 14.49
C ALA A 119 -16.68 -42.92 14.34
N VAL A 120 -16.57 -43.63 15.47
CA VAL A 120 -16.00 -44.99 15.52
C VAL A 120 -16.82 -46.00 14.72
N ASP A 121 -18.14 -45.81 14.63
CA ASP A 121 -19.03 -46.67 13.84
C ASP A 121 -19.00 -46.38 12.33
N GLY A 122 -18.23 -45.37 11.92
CA GLY A 122 -18.04 -44.98 10.53
C GLY A 122 -19.19 -44.21 9.92
N TRP A 123 -20.17 -43.74 10.71
CA TRP A 123 -21.32 -42.96 10.23
C TRP A 123 -21.41 -41.57 10.90
N PRO A 124 -22.02 -40.56 10.25
CA PRO A 124 -22.22 -39.25 10.86
C PRO A 124 -22.99 -39.37 12.18
N MET A 125 -22.57 -38.61 13.20
CA MET A 125 -23.20 -38.65 14.53
C MET A 125 -24.66 -38.20 14.50
N GLU A 126 -24.95 -37.17 13.70
CA GLU A 126 -26.29 -36.65 13.51
C GLU A 126 -26.67 -36.76 12.03
N ILE A 127 -27.82 -37.39 11.76
CA ILE A 127 -28.38 -37.50 10.42
C ILE A 127 -29.67 -36.68 10.40
N PRO A 128 -29.80 -35.67 9.51
CA PRO A 128 -31.00 -34.86 9.41
C PRO A 128 -32.27 -35.71 9.22
N THR A 129 -33.38 -35.27 9.81
CA THR A 129 -34.68 -35.94 9.64
C THR A 129 -35.11 -35.90 8.17
N GLY A 130 -35.45 -37.05 7.61
CA GLY A 130 -35.89 -37.18 6.22
C GLY A 130 -35.50 -38.54 5.62
N PRO A 131 -35.81 -38.79 4.35
CA PRO A 131 -35.35 -39.99 3.65
C PRO A 131 -33.81 -39.98 3.57
N ALA A 132 -33.17 -41.06 4.01
CA ALA A 132 -31.72 -41.20 3.98
C ALA A 132 -31.30 -42.39 3.11
N VAL A 133 -30.31 -42.18 2.25
CA VAL A 133 -29.67 -43.23 1.43
C VAL A 133 -28.22 -43.36 1.87
N PHE A 134 -27.85 -44.56 2.33
CA PHE A 134 -26.55 -44.82 2.94
C PHE A 134 -25.57 -45.41 1.92
N LEU A 135 -24.34 -44.89 1.94
CA LEU A 135 -23.23 -45.33 1.12
C LEU A 135 -22.03 -45.73 1.99
N SER A 136 -21.45 -46.90 1.74
CA SER A 136 -20.22 -47.36 2.41
C SER A 136 -19.26 -47.96 1.39
N SER A 137 -18.04 -47.43 1.32
CA SER A 137 -17.02 -47.87 0.35
C SER A 137 -16.64 -49.35 0.50
N THR A 138 -16.88 -49.94 1.67
CA THR A 138 -16.57 -51.34 2.00
C THR A 138 -17.77 -52.28 1.85
N ALA A 139 -18.98 -51.75 1.63
CA ALA A 139 -20.22 -52.53 1.50
C ALA A 139 -20.14 -53.56 0.36
N PRO A 140 -20.85 -54.70 0.41
CA PRO A 140 -20.99 -55.59 -0.74
C PRO A 140 -21.65 -54.91 -1.95
N LEU A 141 -21.37 -55.41 -3.16
CA LEU A 141 -22.13 -55.01 -4.35
C LEU A 141 -23.60 -55.45 -4.21
N GLY A 142 -24.53 -54.64 -4.73
CA GLY A 142 -25.96 -54.95 -4.69
C GLY A 142 -26.71 -54.54 -3.41
N GLY A 143 -26.13 -53.65 -2.59
CA GLY A 143 -26.84 -53.02 -1.46
C GLY A 143 -28.15 -52.32 -1.87
N THR A 144 -28.99 -52.01 -0.90
CA THR A 144 -30.32 -51.38 -1.09
C THR A 144 -30.37 -49.90 -0.66
N GLY A 145 -29.27 -49.36 -0.15
CA GLY A 145 -29.18 -47.98 0.31
C GLY A 145 -29.69 -47.75 1.74
N THR A 146 -30.05 -48.81 2.48
CA THR A 146 -30.34 -48.72 3.92
C THR A 146 -29.04 -48.74 4.74
N ARG A 147 -29.09 -48.37 6.02
CA ARG A 147 -27.90 -48.42 6.89
C ARG A 147 -27.35 -49.84 7.05
N GLU A 148 -28.21 -50.85 7.08
CA GLU A 148 -27.85 -52.27 7.19
C GLU A 148 -27.36 -52.86 5.86
N SER A 149 -27.74 -52.25 4.74
CA SER A 149 -27.38 -52.69 3.38
C SER A 149 -27.04 -51.48 2.49
N PRO A 150 -25.97 -50.74 2.80
CA PRO A 150 -25.65 -49.50 2.10
C PRO A 150 -25.17 -49.78 0.68
N TYR A 151 -25.31 -48.79 -0.20
CA TYR A 151 -24.71 -48.86 -1.53
C TYR A 151 -23.17 -48.78 -1.43
N ARG A 152 -22.44 -49.53 -2.26
CA ARG A 152 -20.98 -49.44 -2.34
C ARG A 152 -20.54 -48.18 -3.07
N THR A 153 -21.22 -47.86 -4.18
CA THR A 153 -20.85 -46.75 -5.06
C THR A 153 -22.03 -45.84 -5.33
N LEU A 154 -21.72 -44.59 -5.62
CA LEU A 154 -22.72 -43.57 -5.94
C LEU A 154 -23.46 -43.87 -7.25
N SER A 155 -22.87 -44.65 -8.16
CA SER A 155 -23.51 -45.11 -9.39
C SER A 155 -24.69 -46.08 -9.17
N GLN A 156 -24.84 -46.63 -7.96
CA GLN A 156 -25.98 -47.47 -7.59
C GLN A 156 -27.18 -46.65 -7.11
N VAL A 157 -26.97 -45.38 -6.79
CA VAL A 157 -28.04 -44.48 -6.36
C VAL A 157 -28.77 -43.97 -7.59
N ASP A 158 -30.08 -44.20 -7.64
CA ASP A 158 -30.94 -43.52 -8.60
C ASP A 158 -31.20 -42.09 -8.14
N LEU A 159 -30.33 -41.17 -8.58
CA LEU A 159 -30.43 -39.75 -8.24
C LEU A 159 -31.77 -39.12 -8.69
N THR A 160 -32.45 -39.70 -9.68
CA THR A 160 -33.75 -39.17 -10.15
C THR A 160 -34.91 -39.53 -9.23
N SER A 161 -34.72 -40.51 -8.34
CA SER A 161 -35.71 -40.93 -7.35
C SER A 161 -35.65 -40.13 -6.04
N LEU A 162 -34.60 -39.31 -5.86
CA LEU A 162 -34.43 -38.51 -4.65
C LEU A 162 -35.42 -37.33 -4.65
N THR A 163 -36.02 -37.08 -3.48
CA THR A 163 -36.95 -35.96 -3.27
C THR A 163 -36.26 -34.84 -2.50
N PRO A 164 -36.71 -33.59 -2.60
CA PRO A 164 -36.25 -32.52 -1.72
C PRO A 164 -36.34 -32.93 -0.25
N GLY A 165 -35.26 -32.73 0.49
CA GLY A 165 -35.09 -33.17 1.87
C GLY A 165 -34.40 -34.53 2.03
N SER A 166 -34.13 -35.28 0.94
CA SER A 166 -33.35 -36.51 0.99
C SER A 166 -31.89 -36.25 1.35
N THR A 167 -31.29 -37.15 2.15
CA THR A 167 -29.88 -37.09 2.55
C THR A 167 -29.12 -38.30 2.01
N LEU A 168 -28.06 -38.05 1.24
CA LEU A 168 -27.05 -39.04 0.89
C LEU A 168 -26.01 -39.09 2.03
N VAL A 169 -26.03 -40.18 2.79
CA VAL A 169 -25.18 -40.40 3.96
C VAL A 169 -23.97 -41.23 3.56
N PHE A 170 -22.79 -40.65 3.63
CA PHE A 170 -21.54 -41.31 3.29
C PHE A 170 -20.81 -41.75 4.56
N GLY A 171 -20.56 -43.04 4.68
CA GLY A 171 -19.66 -43.57 5.69
C GLY A 171 -18.19 -43.26 5.40
N THR A 172 -17.29 -43.81 6.21
CA THR A 172 -15.85 -43.72 5.97
C THR A 172 -15.49 -44.38 4.63
N GLY A 173 -14.75 -43.66 3.79
CA GLY A 173 -14.32 -44.17 2.51
C GLY A 173 -14.08 -43.11 1.45
N ARG A 174 -13.63 -43.61 0.29
CA ARG A 174 -13.42 -42.82 -0.92
C ARG A 174 -14.44 -43.22 -1.98
N TYR A 175 -15.14 -42.24 -2.53
CA TYR A 175 -16.26 -42.44 -3.45
C TYR A 175 -15.99 -41.73 -4.77
N VAL A 176 -16.06 -42.46 -5.88
CA VAL A 176 -15.93 -41.89 -7.22
C VAL A 176 -17.22 -41.16 -7.58
N ALA A 177 -17.16 -39.85 -7.77
CA ALA A 177 -18.28 -38.94 -7.95
C ALA A 177 -18.05 -38.01 -9.15
N GLY A 178 -19.03 -37.97 -10.05
CA GLY A 178 -19.16 -36.98 -11.13
C GLY A 178 -20.62 -36.54 -11.21
N ILE A 179 -21.19 -36.21 -10.05
CA ILE A 179 -22.64 -36.14 -9.85
C ILE A 179 -23.22 -34.77 -10.14
N VAL A 180 -24.49 -34.79 -10.50
CA VAL A 180 -25.38 -33.63 -10.50
C VAL A 180 -26.32 -33.81 -9.32
N ILE A 181 -26.33 -32.86 -8.38
CA ILE A 181 -27.19 -32.97 -7.20
C ILE A 181 -28.60 -32.46 -7.55
N PRO A 182 -29.68 -33.23 -7.29
CA PRO A 182 -31.05 -32.76 -7.44
C PRO A 182 -31.43 -31.70 -6.41
N THR A 183 -32.50 -30.95 -6.68
CA THR A 183 -33.06 -29.94 -5.78
C THR A 183 -33.29 -30.47 -4.37
N GLY A 184 -32.86 -29.71 -3.36
CA GLY A 184 -33.16 -30.02 -1.95
C GLY A 184 -32.41 -31.22 -1.38
N VAL A 185 -31.45 -31.80 -2.10
CA VAL A 185 -30.71 -32.99 -1.65
C VAL A 185 -29.48 -32.60 -0.83
N ARG A 186 -29.24 -33.33 0.27
CA ARG A 186 -28.12 -33.13 1.18
C ARG A 186 -27.07 -34.21 1.01
N LEU A 187 -25.79 -33.83 1.02
CA LEU A 187 -24.66 -34.75 1.07
C LEU A 187 -24.01 -34.61 2.44
N LEU A 188 -23.91 -35.71 3.17
CA LEU A 188 -23.37 -35.72 4.52
C LEU A 188 -22.31 -36.80 4.68
N GLY A 189 -21.07 -36.39 4.91
CA GLY A 189 -19.98 -37.29 5.28
C GLY A 189 -19.91 -37.55 6.78
N THR A 190 -19.17 -38.60 7.14
CA THR A 190 -18.95 -38.99 8.53
C THR A 190 -18.07 -37.99 9.27
N CYS A 191 -17.09 -37.44 8.56
CA CYS A 191 -16.10 -36.44 8.97
C CYS A 191 -15.26 -36.07 7.74
N VAL A 192 -14.62 -34.91 7.77
CA VAL A 192 -13.72 -34.44 6.70
C VAL A 192 -12.53 -35.40 6.47
N GLY A 193 -11.92 -35.93 7.54
CA GLY A 193 -10.79 -36.86 7.45
C GLY A 193 -11.15 -38.27 6.97
N GLY A 194 -12.43 -38.65 7.01
CA GLY A 194 -12.89 -40.03 6.78
C GLY A 194 -13.73 -40.23 5.53
N THR A 195 -14.39 -39.19 5.01
CA THR A 195 -15.22 -39.27 3.81
C THR A 195 -14.64 -38.42 2.69
N THR A 196 -14.27 -39.04 1.57
CA THR A 196 -13.74 -38.33 0.39
C THR A 196 -14.56 -38.62 -0.87
N LEU A 197 -15.05 -37.57 -1.52
CA LEU A 197 -15.56 -37.58 -2.88
C LEU A 197 -14.41 -37.27 -3.84
N THR A 198 -14.25 -38.05 -4.90
CA THR A 198 -13.15 -37.85 -5.88
C THR A 198 -13.59 -38.20 -7.29
N TYR A 199 -12.82 -37.84 -8.30
CA TYR A 199 -13.05 -38.30 -9.67
C TYR A 199 -11.79 -38.86 -10.31
N THR A 200 -11.83 -40.14 -10.71
CA THR A 200 -10.65 -40.85 -11.24
C THR A 200 -10.75 -41.15 -12.74
N SER A 201 -11.94 -41.17 -13.35
CA SER A 201 -12.11 -41.38 -14.80
C SER A 201 -13.49 -40.99 -15.33
N GLY A 202 -13.56 -40.62 -16.61
CA GLY A 202 -14.80 -40.31 -17.36
C GLY A 202 -14.84 -38.90 -17.96
N THR A 203 -16.03 -38.43 -18.36
CA THR A 203 -16.22 -37.16 -19.11
C THR A 203 -16.71 -35.99 -18.24
N ALA A 204 -16.96 -36.18 -16.95
CA ALA A 204 -17.42 -35.12 -16.07
C ALA A 204 -16.34 -34.03 -15.94
N ARG A 205 -16.78 -32.77 -15.91
CA ARG A 205 -15.91 -31.59 -15.86
C ARG A 205 -15.53 -31.16 -14.44
N ALA A 206 -16.26 -31.64 -13.43
CA ALA A 206 -16.02 -31.40 -12.01
C ALA A 206 -16.41 -32.64 -11.18
N VAL A 207 -15.87 -32.77 -9.96
CA VAL A 207 -16.27 -33.83 -9.00
C VAL A 207 -17.73 -33.64 -8.59
N LEU A 208 -18.08 -32.39 -8.26
CA LEU A 208 -19.43 -32.00 -7.85
C LEU A 208 -20.02 -30.94 -8.78
N ARG A 209 -21.25 -31.17 -9.24
CA ARG A 209 -22.03 -30.21 -10.03
C ARG A 209 -23.37 -29.93 -9.37
N VAL A 210 -23.68 -28.66 -9.21
CA VAL A 210 -24.95 -28.18 -8.66
C VAL A 210 -25.60 -27.28 -9.70
N TYR A 211 -26.79 -27.68 -10.16
CA TYR A 211 -27.61 -26.93 -11.10
C TYR A 211 -29.02 -26.66 -10.54
N ALA A 212 -29.21 -26.92 -9.25
CA ALA A 212 -30.51 -26.96 -8.60
C ALA A 212 -30.47 -26.19 -7.27
N PRO A 213 -31.60 -25.62 -6.81
CA PRO A 213 -31.68 -24.93 -5.53
C PRO A 213 -31.59 -25.87 -4.32
N ASP A 214 -31.39 -25.25 -3.17
CA ASP A 214 -31.53 -25.84 -1.82
C ASP A 214 -30.64 -27.08 -1.57
N THR A 215 -29.48 -27.14 -2.20
CA THR A 215 -28.52 -28.23 -2.00
C THR A 215 -27.65 -27.96 -0.76
N SER A 216 -27.24 -28.99 -0.03
CA SER A 216 -26.24 -28.83 1.05
C SER A 216 -25.18 -29.93 1.01
N VAL A 217 -23.95 -29.58 1.39
CA VAL A 217 -22.81 -30.49 1.48
C VAL A 217 -22.11 -30.26 2.80
N ALA A 218 -21.97 -31.31 3.61
CA ALA A 218 -21.40 -31.18 4.94
C ALA A 218 -20.45 -32.30 5.33
N ASN A 219 -19.45 -31.93 6.13
CA ASN A 219 -18.58 -32.83 6.89
C ASN A 219 -17.86 -33.89 6.03
N LEU A 220 -17.33 -33.46 4.88
CA LEU A 220 -16.65 -34.33 3.93
C LEU A 220 -15.56 -33.59 3.17
N ARG A 221 -14.75 -34.37 2.47
CA ARG A 221 -13.71 -33.88 1.58
C ARG A 221 -14.08 -34.08 0.12
N ILE A 222 -13.76 -33.11 -0.73
CA ILE A 222 -13.83 -33.16 -2.18
C ILE A 222 -12.41 -33.08 -2.71
N ASP A 223 -11.90 -34.19 -3.23
CA ASP A 223 -10.59 -34.29 -3.87
C ASP A 223 -10.76 -34.17 -5.38
N GLY A 224 -10.37 -33.00 -5.91
CA GLY A 224 -10.50 -32.64 -7.32
C GLY A 224 -9.68 -33.50 -8.27
N GLY A 225 -8.56 -34.08 -7.81
CA GLY A 225 -7.64 -34.87 -8.60
C GLY A 225 -7.16 -34.16 -9.88
N SER A 226 -7.64 -34.59 -11.04
CA SER A 226 -7.32 -33.98 -12.34
C SER A 226 -8.47 -33.17 -12.94
N ARG A 227 -9.44 -32.78 -12.11
CA ARG A 227 -10.65 -32.05 -12.50
C ARG A 227 -10.86 -30.81 -11.64
N ARG A 228 -11.84 -30.01 -12.03
CA ARG A 228 -12.40 -28.99 -11.14
C ARG A 228 -13.00 -29.65 -9.91
N GLY A 229 -12.92 -29.01 -8.75
CA GLY A 229 -13.56 -29.51 -7.53
C GLY A 229 -15.08 -29.44 -7.64
N VAL A 230 -15.60 -28.21 -7.61
CA VAL A 230 -17.03 -27.90 -7.58
C VAL A 230 -17.40 -26.94 -8.70
N THR A 231 -18.55 -27.17 -9.33
CA THR A 231 -19.19 -26.22 -10.25
C THR A 231 -20.64 -26.00 -9.85
N VAL A 232 -21.02 -24.75 -9.65
CA VAL A 232 -22.39 -24.32 -9.34
C VAL A 232 -22.82 -23.35 -10.44
N ALA A 233 -23.92 -23.64 -11.13
CA ALA A 233 -24.38 -22.81 -12.25
C ALA A 233 -25.90 -22.87 -12.41
N GLY A 234 -26.50 -21.75 -12.79
CA GLY A 234 -27.92 -21.59 -13.09
C GLY A 234 -28.57 -20.60 -12.13
N ASP A 235 -29.52 -19.81 -12.65
CA ASP A 235 -30.06 -18.62 -11.96
C ASP A 235 -30.68 -18.94 -10.58
N ASP A 236 -31.22 -20.15 -10.44
CA ASP A 236 -31.81 -20.65 -9.18
C ASP A 236 -30.91 -21.66 -8.45
N ALA A 237 -29.70 -21.93 -8.94
CA ALA A 237 -28.82 -22.91 -8.31
C ALA A 237 -28.27 -22.36 -6.99
N SER A 238 -28.41 -23.14 -5.92
CA SER A 238 -27.89 -22.75 -4.61
C SER A 238 -27.34 -23.92 -3.81
N VAL A 239 -26.22 -23.70 -3.15
CA VAL A 239 -25.62 -24.72 -2.27
C VAL A 239 -24.99 -24.11 -1.01
N SER A 240 -25.17 -24.78 0.12
CA SER A 240 -24.42 -24.52 1.35
C SER A 240 -23.33 -25.57 1.58
N PHE A 241 -22.13 -25.10 1.91
CA PHE A 241 -21.01 -25.94 2.35
C PHE A 241 -20.74 -25.69 3.83
N GLU A 242 -20.75 -26.74 4.64
CA GLU A 242 -20.48 -26.67 6.08
C GLU A 242 -19.43 -27.70 6.45
N SER A 243 -18.28 -27.27 6.97
CA SER A 243 -17.20 -28.19 7.34
C SER A 243 -16.73 -29.06 6.17
N VAL A 244 -16.24 -28.41 5.11
CA VAL A 244 -15.83 -29.09 3.87
C VAL A 244 -14.42 -28.72 3.47
N VAL A 245 -13.61 -29.72 3.09
CA VAL A 245 -12.31 -29.50 2.46
C VAL A 245 -12.39 -29.79 0.98
N ILE A 246 -12.02 -28.84 0.14
CA ILE A 246 -11.89 -28.98 -1.32
C ILE A 246 -10.40 -28.88 -1.65
N GLU A 247 -9.79 -29.97 -2.09
CA GLU A 247 -8.34 -30.03 -2.28
C GLU A 247 -7.94 -30.63 -3.64
N GLY A 248 -6.73 -30.28 -4.11
CA GLY A 248 -6.09 -30.90 -5.26
C GLY A 248 -6.85 -30.72 -6.58
N ALA A 249 -7.69 -29.69 -6.68
CA ALA A 249 -8.42 -29.41 -7.91
C ALA A 249 -7.49 -28.85 -8.99
N GLN A 250 -7.80 -29.16 -10.26
CA GLN A 250 -7.19 -28.52 -11.42
C GLN A 250 -8.15 -27.52 -12.04
N LEU A 251 -7.60 -26.48 -12.65
CA LEU A 251 -8.33 -25.38 -13.28
C LEU A 251 -9.04 -24.45 -12.27
N THR A 252 -9.99 -25.00 -11.53
CA THR A 252 -10.72 -24.29 -10.48
C THR A 252 -11.09 -25.18 -9.29
N GLY A 253 -10.91 -24.69 -8.06
CA GLY A 253 -11.41 -25.34 -6.85
C GLY A 253 -12.94 -25.31 -6.81
N VAL A 254 -13.51 -24.10 -6.76
CA VAL A 254 -14.94 -23.80 -6.84
C VAL A 254 -15.18 -22.76 -7.93
N SER A 255 -16.14 -23.04 -8.80
CA SER A 255 -16.62 -22.09 -9.82
C SER A 255 -18.12 -21.90 -9.65
N VAL A 256 -18.54 -20.63 -9.52
CA VAL A 256 -19.93 -20.21 -9.36
C VAL A 256 -20.27 -19.22 -10.46
N THR A 257 -21.35 -19.47 -11.21
CA THR A 257 -21.72 -18.67 -12.38
C THR A 257 -23.23 -18.65 -12.57
N GLU A 258 -23.71 -17.91 -13.57
CA GLU A 258 -25.12 -17.83 -13.99
C GLU A 258 -26.05 -17.56 -12.79
N GLY A 259 -25.86 -16.44 -12.07
CA GLY A 259 -26.74 -16.04 -10.96
C GLY A 259 -26.74 -16.92 -9.70
N ALA A 260 -26.02 -18.04 -9.70
CA ALA A 260 -26.04 -19.01 -8.62
C ALA A 260 -25.54 -18.43 -7.27
N THR A 261 -26.03 -19.00 -6.16
CA THR A 261 -25.69 -18.56 -4.80
C THR A 261 -24.99 -19.66 -4.01
N VAL A 262 -23.86 -19.35 -3.38
CA VAL A 262 -23.13 -20.28 -2.50
C VAL A 262 -22.86 -19.67 -1.14
N THR A 263 -23.11 -20.46 -0.09
CA THR A 263 -22.70 -20.13 1.28
C THR A 263 -21.67 -21.15 1.76
N MET A 264 -20.64 -20.70 2.44
CA MET A 264 -19.54 -21.52 2.94
C MET A 264 -19.27 -21.16 4.41
N THR A 265 -19.23 -22.15 5.28
CA THR A 265 -18.85 -22.01 6.69
C THR A 265 -17.93 -23.15 7.07
N ASP A 266 -16.78 -22.82 7.66
CA ASP A 266 -15.73 -23.79 8.00
C ASP A 266 -15.28 -24.57 6.76
N VAL A 267 -14.90 -23.84 5.72
CA VAL A 267 -14.48 -24.42 4.44
C VAL A 267 -13.02 -24.11 4.17
N ALA A 268 -12.28 -25.12 3.71
CA ALA A 268 -10.93 -24.97 3.19
C ALA A 268 -10.90 -25.31 1.69
N ILE A 269 -10.33 -24.42 0.88
CA ILE A 269 -10.01 -24.66 -0.53
C ILE A 269 -8.49 -24.66 -0.68
N ARG A 270 -7.91 -25.79 -1.07
CA ARG A 270 -6.45 -26.01 -1.03
C ARG A 270 -5.90 -26.50 -2.36
N ASP A 271 -4.65 -26.13 -2.62
CA ASP A 271 -3.78 -26.74 -3.62
C ASP A 271 -4.43 -26.80 -5.01
N THR A 272 -4.97 -25.66 -5.46
CA THR A 272 -5.60 -25.59 -6.78
C THR A 272 -4.56 -25.37 -7.86
N ALA A 273 -4.28 -26.42 -8.61
CA ALA A 273 -3.23 -26.48 -9.60
C ALA A 273 -3.68 -26.01 -10.98
N VAL A 274 -2.69 -25.61 -11.79
CA VAL A 274 -2.87 -25.35 -13.22
C VAL A 274 -3.32 -26.65 -13.92
N ALA A 275 -4.26 -26.54 -14.85
CA ALA A 275 -4.66 -27.68 -15.68
C ALA A 275 -3.51 -28.13 -16.59
N ALA A 276 -3.10 -29.40 -16.47
CA ALA A 276 -1.93 -29.94 -17.17
C ALA A 276 -2.05 -29.95 -18.70
N ASP A 277 -3.29 -29.96 -19.23
CA ASP A 277 -3.59 -30.06 -20.66
C ASP A 277 -3.62 -28.71 -21.39
N THR A 278 -4.12 -27.67 -20.71
CA THR A 278 -4.28 -26.33 -21.27
C THR A 278 -3.20 -25.36 -20.80
N GLY A 279 -2.49 -25.70 -19.72
CA GLY A 279 -1.58 -24.79 -19.03
C GLY A 279 -2.29 -23.54 -18.49
N ARG A 280 -3.62 -23.60 -18.33
CA ARG A 280 -4.45 -22.47 -17.91
C ARG A 280 -5.00 -22.68 -16.50
N TYR A 281 -4.90 -21.59 -15.74
CA TYR A 281 -5.52 -21.22 -14.47
C TYR A 281 -5.45 -22.26 -13.34
N GLY A 282 -5.01 -21.82 -12.17
CA GLY A 282 -5.08 -22.58 -10.91
C GLY A 282 -5.81 -21.73 -9.87
N ARG A 283 -7.11 -21.49 -10.10
CA ARG A 283 -7.89 -20.52 -9.30
C ARG A 283 -8.74 -21.21 -8.25
N ALA A 284 -8.59 -20.87 -6.98
CA ALA A 284 -9.28 -21.61 -5.94
C ALA A 284 -10.79 -21.33 -5.89
N LEU A 285 -11.22 -20.06 -5.87
CA LEU A 285 -12.62 -19.64 -5.89
C LEU A 285 -12.87 -18.61 -7.00
N VAL A 286 -13.79 -18.91 -7.92
CA VAL A 286 -14.14 -18.04 -9.05
C VAL A 286 -15.64 -17.80 -9.06
N VAL A 287 -16.04 -16.52 -9.16
CA VAL A 287 -17.44 -16.08 -9.19
C VAL A 287 -17.66 -15.15 -10.37
N GLU A 288 -18.63 -15.51 -11.22
CA GLU A 288 -18.89 -14.88 -12.52
C GLU A 288 -20.39 -14.62 -12.72
N SER A 289 -20.74 -13.81 -13.72
CA SER A 289 -22.11 -13.76 -14.29
C SER A 289 -23.23 -13.55 -13.25
N GLY A 290 -23.12 -12.55 -12.38
CA GLY A 290 -24.15 -12.21 -11.38
C GLY A 290 -24.23 -13.16 -10.18
N ALA A 291 -23.40 -14.21 -10.13
CA ALA A 291 -23.37 -15.15 -9.02
C ALA A 291 -22.88 -14.52 -7.71
N ARG A 292 -23.24 -15.16 -6.59
CA ARG A 292 -22.94 -14.67 -5.25
C ARG A 292 -22.32 -15.75 -4.38
N VAL A 293 -21.26 -15.38 -3.66
CA VAL A 293 -20.61 -16.26 -2.68
C VAL A 293 -20.39 -15.54 -1.37
N GLU A 294 -20.78 -16.19 -0.28
CA GLU A 294 -20.47 -15.78 1.09
C GLU A 294 -19.63 -16.88 1.75
N MET A 295 -18.46 -16.53 2.26
CA MET A 295 -17.58 -17.43 2.98
C MET A 295 -17.24 -16.85 4.34
N ARG A 296 -17.65 -17.57 5.39
CA ARG A 296 -17.35 -17.26 6.79
C ARG A 296 -16.41 -18.30 7.38
N ARG A 297 -15.41 -17.86 8.15
CA ARG A 297 -14.45 -18.72 8.86
C ARG A 297 -13.89 -19.81 7.94
N GLY A 298 -12.91 -19.44 7.14
CA GLY A 298 -12.45 -20.30 6.06
C GLY A 298 -10.99 -20.10 5.69
N GLU A 299 -10.48 -20.95 4.81
CA GLU A 299 -9.19 -20.73 4.19
C GLU A 299 -9.18 -21.05 2.69
N VAL A 300 -8.41 -20.25 1.94
CA VAL A 300 -8.18 -20.41 0.51
C VAL A 300 -6.68 -20.31 0.28
N VAL A 301 -6.01 -21.46 0.13
CA VAL A 301 -4.54 -21.52 0.13
C VAL A 301 -3.98 -22.41 -1.00
N GLY A 302 -2.73 -22.17 -1.40
CA GLY A 302 -2.04 -23.04 -2.36
C GLY A 302 -2.58 -22.91 -3.79
N ALA A 303 -3.12 -21.77 -4.19
CA ALA A 303 -3.57 -21.54 -5.56
C ALA A 303 -2.37 -21.24 -6.48
N SER A 304 -2.31 -21.84 -7.67
CA SER A 304 -1.23 -21.60 -8.66
C SER A 304 -1.44 -20.34 -9.52
N GLU A 305 -2.51 -19.56 -9.28
CA GLU A 305 -2.77 -18.28 -9.96
C GLU A 305 -3.50 -17.29 -9.05
N THR A 306 -4.82 -17.11 -9.16
CA THR A 306 -5.59 -16.18 -8.31
C THR A 306 -6.42 -17.00 -7.34
N ALA A 307 -6.23 -16.78 -6.03
CA ALA A 307 -6.93 -17.56 -5.02
C ALA A 307 -8.44 -17.26 -5.00
N VAL A 308 -8.83 -15.98 -4.90
CA VAL A 308 -10.25 -15.57 -4.97
C VAL A 308 -10.46 -14.55 -6.09
N PHE A 309 -11.38 -14.85 -7.00
CA PHE A 309 -11.60 -14.03 -8.19
C PHE A 309 -13.08 -13.73 -8.45
N SER A 310 -13.44 -12.46 -8.39
CA SER A 310 -14.75 -11.94 -8.84
C SER A 310 -14.59 -11.33 -10.23
N LEU A 311 -15.23 -11.92 -11.23
CA LEU A 311 -15.11 -11.50 -12.62
C LEU A 311 -16.48 -11.15 -13.20
N GLY A 312 -16.75 -9.86 -13.33
CA GLY A 312 -17.96 -9.36 -13.97
C GLY A 312 -17.94 -9.48 -15.49
N GLN A 313 -18.96 -8.89 -16.11
CA GLN A 313 -19.04 -8.75 -17.56
C GLN A 313 -19.51 -7.32 -17.88
N GLU A 314 -18.79 -6.66 -18.79
CA GLU A 314 -19.08 -5.28 -19.19
C GLU A 314 -20.54 -5.15 -19.70
N GLY A 315 -21.24 -4.13 -19.21
CA GLY A 315 -22.64 -3.84 -19.59
C GLY A 315 -23.70 -4.72 -18.91
N VAL A 316 -23.31 -5.65 -18.03
CA VAL A 316 -24.26 -6.46 -17.25
C VAL A 316 -24.54 -5.76 -15.92
N MET A 317 -25.83 -5.53 -15.63
CA MET A 317 -26.28 -4.86 -14.40
C MET A 317 -26.05 -5.69 -13.13
N GLU A 318 -26.17 -7.01 -13.23
CA GLU A 318 -25.97 -7.91 -12.10
C GLU A 318 -24.49 -8.26 -11.97
N LYS A 319 -23.83 -7.63 -11.00
CA LYS A 319 -22.42 -7.84 -10.69
C LYS A 319 -22.26 -9.13 -9.89
N PRO A 320 -21.27 -9.99 -10.20
CA PRO A 320 -20.90 -11.07 -9.30
C PRO A 320 -20.33 -10.50 -8.00
N GLU A 321 -20.67 -11.14 -6.88
CA GLU A 321 -20.36 -10.64 -5.55
C GLU A 321 -19.73 -11.72 -4.68
N ILE A 322 -18.62 -11.37 -4.02
CA ILE A 322 -17.96 -12.22 -3.03
C ILE A 322 -17.89 -11.47 -1.70
N LEU A 323 -18.35 -12.11 -0.63
CA LEU A 323 -18.14 -11.69 0.75
C LEU A 323 -17.25 -12.71 1.46
N LEU A 324 -16.08 -12.25 1.95
CA LEU A 324 -15.18 -13.02 2.79
C LEU A 324 -15.17 -12.43 4.20
N GLU A 325 -15.38 -13.26 5.21
CA GLU A 325 -15.36 -12.87 6.62
C GLU A 325 -14.62 -13.92 7.46
N ASP A 326 -13.62 -13.51 8.25
CA ASP A 326 -12.77 -14.43 9.02
C ASP A 326 -12.06 -15.46 8.13
N VAL A 327 -11.58 -15.02 6.95
CA VAL A 327 -10.96 -15.90 5.95
C VAL A 327 -9.45 -15.66 5.87
N ARG A 328 -8.68 -16.75 5.84
CA ARG A 328 -7.29 -16.73 5.40
C ARG A 328 -7.22 -16.95 3.90
N VAL A 329 -6.60 -16.03 3.17
CA VAL A 329 -6.22 -16.24 1.78
C VAL A 329 -4.70 -16.14 1.68
N GLY A 330 -4.03 -17.12 1.12
CA GLY A 330 -2.60 -16.99 0.96
C GLY A 330 -1.91 -18.16 0.29
N ASP A 331 -0.58 -18.18 0.39
CA ASP A 331 0.23 -19.23 -0.24
C ASP A 331 -0.06 -19.34 -1.74
N VAL A 332 -0.13 -18.18 -2.40
CA VAL A 332 -0.46 -18.10 -3.81
C VAL A 332 0.82 -18.08 -4.62
N HIS A 333 1.02 -19.15 -5.38
CA HIS A 333 2.27 -19.40 -6.09
C HIS A 333 2.11 -19.15 -7.58
N LEU A 334 3.23 -18.91 -8.27
CA LEU A 334 3.24 -18.73 -9.71
C LEU A 334 3.92 -19.94 -10.38
N ASP A 335 3.12 -20.91 -10.81
CA ASP A 335 3.62 -22.12 -11.51
C ASP A 335 3.59 -21.99 -13.05
N SER A 336 3.01 -20.91 -13.58
CA SER A 336 2.77 -20.71 -15.02
C SER A 336 2.78 -19.23 -15.42
N ARG A 337 2.35 -18.90 -16.66
CA ARG A 337 2.30 -17.52 -17.19
C ARG A 337 1.17 -16.64 -16.59
N GLY A 338 0.62 -17.03 -15.44
CA GLY A 338 -0.48 -16.34 -14.76
C GLY A 338 0.00 -15.14 -13.95
N VAL A 339 -0.87 -14.67 -13.05
CA VAL A 339 -0.52 -13.66 -12.04
C VAL A 339 -0.95 -14.19 -10.68
N ALA A 340 0.00 -14.29 -9.75
CA ALA A 340 -0.21 -14.89 -8.43
C ALA A 340 -0.86 -13.90 -7.45
N ARG A 341 -2.19 -13.88 -7.38
CA ARG A 341 -2.96 -12.88 -6.62
C ARG A 341 -3.77 -13.51 -5.49
N ALA A 342 -3.79 -12.89 -4.30
CA ALA A 342 -4.66 -13.34 -3.22
C ALA A 342 -6.13 -13.13 -3.60
N VAL A 343 -6.52 -11.88 -3.82
CA VAL A 343 -7.88 -11.52 -4.24
C VAL A 343 -7.85 -10.60 -5.45
N ALA A 344 -8.78 -10.81 -6.38
CA ALA A 344 -8.92 -9.95 -7.55
C ALA A 344 -10.38 -9.67 -7.89
N VAL A 345 -10.62 -8.44 -8.36
CA VAL A 345 -11.90 -8.01 -8.94
C VAL A 345 -11.64 -7.43 -10.32
N GLU A 346 -12.33 -7.95 -11.32
CA GLU A 346 -12.20 -7.51 -12.70
C GLU A 346 -13.57 -7.38 -13.37
N ALA A 347 -13.62 -6.57 -14.44
CA ALA A 347 -14.77 -6.43 -15.35
C ALA A 347 -16.11 -6.11 -14.66
N GLY A 348 -16.09 -5.36 -13.56
CA GLY A 348 -17.31 -4.96 -12.84
C GLY A 348 -17.79 -5.92 -11.76
N GLY A 349 -16.93 -6.84 -11.30
CA GLY A 349 -17.22 -7.63 -10.11
C GLY A 349 -17.24 -6.79 -8.83
N ARG A 350 -17.70 -7.41 -7.74
CA ARG A 350 -17.58 -6.87 -6.37
C ARG A 350 -16.94 -7.89 -5.45
N LEU A 351 -16.08 -7.41 -4.55
CA LEU A 351 -15.52 -8.22 -3.47
C LEU A 351 -15.42 -7.40 -2.18
N THR A 352 -15.94 -7.95 -1.09
CA THR A 352 -15.84 -7.41 0.27
C THR A 352 -15.07 -8.39 1.15
N VAL A 353 -14.03 -7.89 1.83
CA VAL A 353 -13.22 -8.65 2.77
C VAL A 353 -13.33 -8.04 4.15
N ARG A 354 -13.71 -8.84 5.14
CA ARG A 354 -13.83 -8.43 6.55
C ARG A 354 -13.00 -9.32 7.47
N ARG A 355 -12.31 -8.73 8.45
CA ARG A 355 -11.62 -9.47 9.54
C ARG A 355 -10.80 -10.64 9.00
N SER A 356 -9.99 -10.39 7.96
CA SER A 356 -9.36 -11.46 7.17
C SER A 356 -7.88 -11.21 6.94
N HIS A 357 -7.17 -12.28 6.59
CA HIS A 357 -5.73 -12.27 6.38
C HIS A 357 -5.36 -12.65 4.96
N LEU A 358 -4.71 -11.74 4.22
CA LEU A 358 -4.21 -11.96 2.86
C LEU A 358 -2.69 -12.02 2.91
N SER A 359 -2.10 -13.20 2.69
CA SER A 359 -0.65 -13.40 2.95
C SER A 359 0.07 -14.19 1.86
N ARG A 360 1.40 -14.02 1.77
CA ARG A 360 2.29 -14.88 0.95
C ARG A 360 1.80 -15.06 -0.48
N SER A 361 1.53 -13.94 -1.16
CA SER A 361 1.14 -13.93 -2.57
C SER A 361 2.34 -13.60 -3.45
N ALA A 362 2.70 -14.45 -4.40
CA ALA A 362 3.93 -14.27 -5.18
C ALA A 362 3.92 -13.03 -6.09
N HIS A 363 2.77 -12.37 -6.32
CA HIS A 363 2.69 -11.13 -7.06
C HIS A 363 1.90 -10.05 -6.29
N THR A 364 0.57 -10.12 -6.23
CA THR A 364 -0.24 -9.04 -5.61
C THR A 364 -1.15 -9.57 -4.52
N GLY A 365 -1.28 -8.84 -3.40
CA GLY A 365 -2.28 -9.18 -2.37
C GLY A 365 -3.70 -8.93 -2.87
N VAL A 366 -4.01 -7.67 -3.16
CA VAL A 366 -5.33 -7.21 -3.61
C VAL A 366 -5.23 -6.56 -4.98
N PHE A 367 -6.05 -6.98 -5.94
CA PHE A 367 -6.09 -6.40 -7.28
C PHE A 367 -7.49 -5.95 -7.69
N THR A 368 -7.62 -4.72 -8.21
CA THR A 368 -8.83 -4.26 -8.88
C THR A 368 -8.52 -3.67 -10.26
N SER A 369 -9.35 -4.00 -11.25
CA SER A 369 -9.32 -3.36 -12.55
C SER A 369 -10.72 -3.32 -13.18
N HIS A 370 -10.91 -2.48 -14.19
CA HIS A 370 -12.19 -2.03 -14.76
C HIS A 370 -12.91 -0.94 -13.93
N PRO A 371 -13.56 0.07 -14.55
CA PRO A 371 -14.14 1.21 -13.82
C PRO A 371 -15.31 0.83 -12.89
N ASP A 372 -16.06 -0.20 -13.26
CA ASP A 372 -17.22 -0.69 -12.48
C ASP A 372 -16.83 -1.67 -11.36
N SER A 373 -15.55 -2.00 -11.21
CA SER A 373 -15.10 -2.95 -10.19
C SER A 373 -15.06 -2.30 -8.81
N GLU A 374 -15.55 -3.02 -7.81
CA GLU A 374 -15.69 -2.54 -6.43
C GLU A 374 -14.98 -3.47 -5.45
N MET A 375 -14.03 -2.93 -4.70
CA MET A 375 -13.28 -3.63 -3.66
C MET A 375 -13.45 -2.93 -2.31
N THR A 376 -13.86 -3.66 -1.27
CA THR A 376 -13.95 -3.15 0.11
C THR A 376 -13.15 -4.02 1.06
N LEU A 377 -12.26 -3.40 1.84
CA LEU A 377 -11.44 -4.04 2.87
C LEU A 377 -11.76 -3.42 4.23
N GLU A 378 -12.15 -4.23 5.20
CA GLU A 378 -12.47 -3.82 6.57
C GLU A 378 -11.77 -4.76 7.57
N ASP A 379 -10.88 -4.25 8.42
CA ASP A 379 -10.08 -5.09 9.32
C ASP A 379 -9.28 -6.16 8.58
N VAL A 380 -8.49 -5.72 7.60
CA VAL A 380 -7.73 -6.62 6.72
C VAL A 380 -6.24 -6.41 6.94
N VAL A 381 -5.52 -7.52 7.12
CA VAL A 381 -4.06 -7.55 7.08
C VAL A 381 -3.63 -8.15 5.74
N VAL A 382 -2.88 -7.38 4.97
CA VAL A 382 -2.19 -7.79 3.75
C VAL A 382 -0.70 -7.87 4.06
N GLU A 383 -0.09 -9.04 3.96
CA GLU A 383 1.34 -9.20 4.25
C GLU A 383 2.09 -10.11 3.28
N GLU A 384 3.40 -9.89 3.16
CA GLU A 384 4.32 -10.77 2.42
C GLU A 384 3.91 -10.96 0.95
N THR A 385 3.81 -9.85 0.21
CA THR A 385 3.49 -9.87 -1.23
C THR A 385 4.75 -9.74 -2.08
N GLY A 386 4.90 -10.58 -3.10
CA GLY A 386 6.08 -10.65 -3.96
C GLY A 386 6.24 -9.50 -4.95
N GLU A 387 5.18 -8.72 -5.15
CA GLU A 387 5.18 -7.36 -5.68
C GLU A 387 4.24 -6.52 -4.80
N VAL A 388 3.22 -5.89 -5.37
CA VAL A 388 2.40 -4.88 -4.70
C VAL A 388 1.47 -5.48 -3.64
N GLY A 389 1.35 -4.81 -2.49
CA GLY A 389 0.37 -5.17 -1.46
C GLY A 389 -1.06 -5.04 -1.95
N VAL A 390 -1.47 -3.80 -2.25
CA VAL A 390 -2.78 -3.45 -2.79
C VAL A 390 -2.60 -2.67 -4.09
N TYR A 391 -3.15 -3.18 -5.18
CA TYR A 391 -3.01 -2.61 -6.51
C TYR A 391 -4.38 -2.32 -7.14
N ALA A 392 -4.69 -1.03 -7.28
CA ALA A 392 -5.85 -0.55 -8.02
C ALA A 392 -5.44 -0.01 -9.38
N ARG A 393 -5.66 -0.80 -10.44
CA ARG A 393 -5.45 -0.31 -11.79
C ARG A 393 -6.57 0.62 -12.19
N GLU A 394 -7.82 0.20 -11.98
CA GLU A 394 -9.10 0.88 -12.26
C GLU A 394 -10.15 0.46 -11.21
N GLY A 395 -11.24 1.21 -11.11
CA GLY A 395 -12.37 0.90 -10.23
C GLY A 395 -12.34 1.68 -8.91
N THR A 396 -13.17 1.23 -7.97
CA THR A 396 -13.30 1.81 -6.63
C THR A 396 -12.73 0.89 -5.56
N LEU A 397 -11.86 1.43 -4.72
CA LEU A 397 -11.27 0.75 -3.56
C LEU A 397 -11.61 1.52 -2.27
N THR A 398 -12.19 0.83 -1.29
CA THR A 398 -12.41 1.38 0.06
C THR A 398 -11.68 0.54 1.08
N MET A 399 -10.91 1.19 1.96
CA MET A 399 -10.13 0.54 3.01
C MET A 399 -10.46 1.17 4.37
N THR A 400 -10.76 0.34 5.36
CA THR A 400 -10.99 0.77 6.74
C THR A 400 -10.25 -0.17 7.68
N ARG A 401 -9.38 0.38 8.53
CA ARG A 401 -8.52 -0.41 9.44
C ARG A 401 -7.73 -1.49 8.69
N THR A 402 -6.97 -1.05 7.68
CA THR A 402 -6.18 -1.95 6.83
C THR A 402 -4.69 -1.81 7.15
N THR A 403 -4.01 -2.94 7.34
CA THR A 403 -2.55 -3.00 7.43
C THR A 403 -1.99 -3.65 6.18
N ILE A 404 -1.00 -3.02 5.56
CA ILE A 404 -0.22 -3.56 4.45
C ILE A 404 1.23 -3.65 4.92
N SER A 405 1.86 -4.82 4.83
CA SER A 405 3.25 -4.95 5.29
C SER A 405 4.08 -5.91 4.46
N LYS A 406 5.40 -5.70 4.44
CA LYS A 406 6.35 -6.61 3.79
C LYS A 406 6.03 -6.87 2.30
N SER A 407 5.56 -5.84 1.61
CA SER A 407 5.36 -5.88 0.15
C SER A 407 6.66 -5.61 -0.58
N VAL A 408 6.87 -6.24 -1.72
CA VAL A 408 7.98 -5.95 -2.61
C VAL A 408 7.53 -4.84 -3.58
N ARG A 409 8.33 -3.79 -3.75
CA ARG A 409 8.00 -2.57 -4.50
C ARG A 409 7.09 -1.58 -3.76
N CYS A 410 5.78 -1.74 -3.88
CA CYS A 410 4.80 -0.77 -3.36
C CYS A 410 3.84 -1.42 -2.36
N GLY A 411 3.53 -0.73 -1.27
CA GLY A 411 2.45 -1.14 -0.37
C GLY A 411 1.09 -0.93 -1.03
N LEU A 412 0.82 0.30 -1.48
CA LEU A 412 -0.40 0.70 -2.18
C LEU A 412 -0.05 1.31 -3.54
N GLU A 413 -0.61 0.80 -4.63
CA GLU A 413 -0.41 1.35 -5.99
C GLU A 413 -1.73 1.70 -6.69
N LEU A 414 -1.80 2.91 -7.26
CA LEU A 414 -2.85 3.34 -8.20
C LEU A 414 -2.22 3.69 -9.55
N GLN A 415 -2.78 3.22 -10.67
CA GLN A 415 -2.12 3.39 -11.97
C GLN A 415 -2.78 4.34 -12.97
N VAL A 416 -4.08 4.22 -13.24
CA VAL A 416 -4.70 4.96 -14.36
C VAL A 416 -5.75 5.97 -13.91
N ALA A 417 -6.08 6.88 -14.83
CA ALA A 417 -7.16 7.84 -14.64
C ALA A 417 -8.50 7.12 -14.42
N GLY A 418 -9.35 7.68 -13.54
CA GLY A 418 -10.65 7.11 -13.19
C GLY A 418 -10.62 6.12 -12.02
N THR A 419 -9.44 5.69 -11.57
CA THR A 419 -9.29 4.93 -10.32
C THR A 419 -9.57 5.83 -9.13
N VAL A 420 -10.41 5.36 -8.20
CA VAL A 420 -10.72 6.07 -6.97
C VAL A 420 -10.46 5.14 -5.79
N ALA A 421 -9.57 5.55 -4.89
CA ALA A 421 -9.35 4.86 -3.64
C ALA A 421 -9.59 5.79 -2.46
N SER A 422 -10.20 5.26 -1.41
CA SER A 422 -10.32 5.94 -0.11
C SER A 422 -9.87 5.01 1.00
N ALA A 423 -9.19 5.59 2.00
CA ALA A 423 -8.70 4.85 3.14
C ALA A 423 -8.90 5.62 4.44
N ARG A 424 -9.31 4.90 5.48
CA ARG A 424 -9.39 5.40 6.85
C ARG A 424 -8.69 4.41 7.76
N ASP A 425 -7.78 4.88 8.60
CA ASP A 425 -6.96 4.02 9.48
C ASP A 425 -6.11 3.03 8.64
N LEU A 426 -5.13 3.58 7.93
CA LEU A 426 -4.25 2.83 7.03
C LEU A 426 -2.83 2.77 7.59
N ILE A 427 -2.27 1.57 7.68
CA ILE A 427 -0.89 1.35 8.07
C ILE A 427 -0.15 0.65 6.92
N VAL A 428 0.95 1.22 6.44
CA VAL A 428 1.82 0.64 5.40
C VAL A 428 3.26 0.56 5.90
N LEU A 429 3.78 -0.66 6.00
CA LEU A 429 5.06 -0.94 6.65
C LEU A 429 5.99 -1.79 5.80
N ASP A 430 7.29 -1.59 6.00
CA ASP A 430 8.32 -2.56 5.65
C ASP A 430 8.31 -2.95 4.15
N THR A 431 8.03 -2.01 3.25
CA THR A 431 8.16 -2.30 1.81
C THR A 431 9.63 -2.47 1.45
N THR A 432 9.90 -3.40 0.55
CA THR A 432 11.26 -3.77 0.14
C THR A 432 11.46 -3.56 -1.35
N ALA A 433 12.72 -3.50 -1.77
CA ALA A 433 13.10 -3.41 -3.18
C ALA A 433 13.86 -4.68 -3.55
N PRO A 434 13.49 -5.40 -4.62
CA PRO A 434 14.33 -6.50 -5.10
C PRO A 434 15.61 -5.91 -5.72
N GLU A 435 16.69 -6.69 -5.76
CA GLU A 435 17.96 -6.32 -6.41
C GLU A 435 17.85 -6.42 -7.94
N GLU A 436 16.90 -5.72 -8.55
CA GLU A 436 16.73 -5.70 -10.01
C GLU A 436 16.58 -4.28 -10.53
N GLU A 437 17.51 -3.88 -11.40
CA GLU A 437 17.51 -2.59 -12.07
C GLU A 437 16.26 -2.43 -12.95
N GLY A 438 15.56 -1.31 -12.81
CA GLY A 438 14.49 -0.94 -13.75
C GLY A 438 13.07 -1.30 -13.35
N LEU A 439 12.84 -1.83 -12.14
CA LEU A 439 11.48 -1.87 -11.61
C LEU A 439 11.03 -0.45 -11.26
N PRO A 440 10.00 0.06 -11.94
CA PRO A 440 9.51 1.38 -11.62
C PRO A 440 8.70 1.28 -10.31
N HIS A 441 8.70 2.33 -9.51
CA HIS A 441 7.76 2.51 -8.40
C HIS A 441 8.11 1.67 -7.16
N LEU A 442 8.79 2.31 -6.20
CA LEU A 442 9.08 1.75 -4.89
C LEU A 442 8.54 2.73 -3.84
N GLY A 443 7.79 2.23 -2.87
CA GLY A 443 7.39 3.04 -1.74
C GLY A 443 6.23 2.52 -0.91
N GLY A 444 5.80 3.33 0.05
CA GLY A 444 4.60 3.05 0.83
C GLY A 444 3.34 3.18 -0.02
N ALA A 445 3.13 4.37 -0.61
CA ALA A 445 2.09 4.63 -1.59
C ALA A 445 2.66 5.15 -2.92
N CYS A 446 2.26 4.54 -4.03
CA CYS A 446 2.74 4.80 -5.38
C CYS A 446 1.57 5.13 -6.33
N LEU A 447 1.41 6.40 -6.68
CA LEU A 447 0.30 6.85 -7.53
C LEU A 447 0.83 7.33 -8.88
N HIS A 448 0.32 6.74 -9.95
CA HIS A 448 0.60 7.10 -11.34
C HIS A 448 -0.59 7.76 -12.04
N GLY A 449 -1.75 7.68 -11.40
CA GLY A 449 -3.01 8.20 -11.88
C GLY A 449 -4.13 7.89 -10.89
N GLY A 450 -5.26 8.55 -11.07
CA GLY A 450 -6.42 8.38 -10.22
C GLY A 450 -6.39 9.27 -8.98
N ARG A 451 -7.36 9.06 -8.10
CA ARG A 451 -7.56 9.84 -6.88
C ARG A 451 -7.43 8.96 -5.65
N LEU A 452 -6.61 9.37 -4.70
CA LEU A 452 -6.48 8.76 -3.38
C LEU A 452 -6.83 9.78 -2.29
N ASP A 453 -7.74 9.40 -1.38
CA ASP A 453 -8.05 10.18 -0.18
C ASP A 453 -7.79 9.31 1.05
N VAL A 454 -6.90 9.75 1.95
CA VAL A 454 -6.49 8.99 3.13
C VAL A 454 -6.65 9.82 4.38
N GLU A 455 -7.31 9.26 5.39
CA GLU A 455 -7.46 9.84 6.73
C GLU A 455 -6.85 8.92 7.78
N ARG A 456 -5.98 9.47 8.64
CA ARG A 456 -5.27 8.76 9.72
C ARG A 456 -4.43 7.60 9.17
N SER A 457 -3.18 7.90 8.85
CA SER A 457 -2.29 6.91 8.23
C SER A 457 -0.86 6.95 8.73
N LEU A 458 -0.20 5.79 8.70
CA LEU A 458 1.21 5.62 9.01
C LEU A 458 1.91 4.90 7.85
N PHE A 459 2.97 5.51 7.33
CA PHE A 459 3.88 4.93 6.34
C PHE A 459 5.27 4.85 6.97
N ALA A 460 5.73 3.65 7.33
CA ALA A 460 7.01 3.50 8.02
C ALA A 460 7.91 2.42 7.42
N ARG A 461 9.24 2.66 7.44
CA ARG A 461 10.26 1.69 7.02
C ARG A 461 10.10 1.18 5.59
N ASN A 462 9.60 2.05 4.71
CA ASN A 462 9.37 1.75 3.30
C ASN A 462 10.63 1.98 2.47
N ALA A 463 10.82 1.21 1.40
CA ALA A 463 11.95 1.38 0.50
C ALA A 463 11.65 2.38 -0.63
N GLY A 464 12.63 3.24 -0.95
CA GLY A 464 12.58 4.19 -2.06
C GLY A 464 11.88 5.50 -1.71
N HIS A 465 10.56 5.47 -1.52
CA HIS A 465 9.74 6.64 -1.19
C HIS A 465 8.69 6.32 -0.11
N GLY A 466 8.40 7.23 0.81
CA GLY A 466 7.28 7.07 1.72
C GLY A 466 5.96 7.20 0.94
N LEU A 467 5.78 8.37 0.33
CA LEU A 467 4.67 8.69 -0.58
C LEU A 467 5.23 9.15 -1.93
N TRP A 468 4.71 8.59 -3.02
CA TRP A 468 5.08 8.99 -4.37
C TRP A 468 3.83 9.20 -5.22
N THR A 469 3.61 10.44 -5.65
CA THR A 469 2.54 10.81 -6.60
C THR A 469 3.16 11.34 -7.89
N GLN A 470 2.80 10.78 -9.04
CA GLN A 470 3.34 11.20 -10.32
C GLN A 470 2.32 11.14 -11.45
N ASN A 471 2.58 11.96 -12.48
CA ASN A 471 1.72 12.24 -13.63
C ASN A 471 0.56 13.20 -13.31
N ASP A 472 0.21 14.01 -14.30
CA ASP A 472 -0.82 15.06 -14.26
C ASP A 472 -2.24 14.57 -13.94
N ILE A 473 -2.49 13.27 -14.12
CA ILE A 473 -3.75 12.61 -13.79
C ILE A 473 -3.79 12.04 -12.35
N ALA A 474 -2.71 12.16 -11.58
CA ALA A 474 -2.63 11.66 -10.21
C ALA A 474 -2.92 12.76 -9.19
N GLN A 475 -3.88 12.48 -8.31
CA GLN A 475 -4.28 13.37 -7.22
C GLN A 475 -4.30 12.59 -5.91
N SER A 476 -3.65 13.12 -4.88
CA SER A 476 -3.70 12.53 -3.54
C SER A 476 -3.96 13.56 -2.46
N ARG A 477 -4.71 13.15 -1.45
CA ARG A 477 -4.99 13.93 -0.25
C ARG A 477 -4.75 13.06 0.98
N PHE A 478 -3.96 13.57 1.92
CA PHE A 478 -3.72 12.92 3.20
C PHE A 478 -4.04 13.88 4.34
N VAL A 479 -4.81 13.38 5.30
CA VAL A 479 -5.14 14.06 6.55
C VAL A 479 -4.69 13.18 7.69
N ASP A 480 -3.97 13.75 8.65
CA ASP A 480 -3.39 13.01 9.78
C ASP A 480 -2.46 11.89 9.28
N VAL A 481 -1.29 12.26 8.76
CA VAL A 481 -0.34 11.30 8.19
C VAL A 481 1.04 11.40 8.83
N GLU A 482 1.61 10.24 9.14
CA GLU A 482 3.01 10.10 9.56
C GLU A 482 3.77 9.31 8.49
N VAL A 483 4.86 9.89 7.98
CA VAL A 483 5.78 9.25 7.03
C VAL A 483 7.16 9.20 7.66
N ARG A 484 7.65 8.00 7.98
CA ARG A 484 8.93 7.89 8.69
C ARG A 484 9.86 6.79 8.25
N ALA A 485 11.15 6.99 8.50
CA ALA A 485 12.19 5.99 8.31
C ALA A 485 12.19 5.38 6.89
N THR A 486 11.94 6.20 5.86
CA THR A 486 12.01 5.72 4.47
C THR A 486 13.47 5.46 4.09
N ASN A 487 13.73 4.27 3.56
CA ASN A 487 15.07 3.78 3.29
C ASN A 487 15.47 3.94 1.82
N PRO A 488 16.73 4.30 1.51
CA PRO A 488 17.25 4.29 0.16
C PRO A 488 17.38 2.86 -0.35
N VAL A 489 17.38 2.76 -1.67
CA VAL A 489 17.62 1.51 -2.39
C VAL A 489 19.01 1.56 -3.00
N THR A 490 19.87 0.61 -2.64
CA THR A 490 21.32 0.69 -2.87
C THR A 490 21.74 0.66 -4.35
N TRP A 491 20.91 0.08 -5.22
CA TRP A 491 21.18 -0.02 -6.66
C TRP A 491 20.61 1.15 -7.48
N SER A 492 19.82 2.03 -6.86
CA SER A 492 19.18 3.15 -7.54
C SER A 492 19.73 4.48 -7.05
N THR A 493 19.99 5.40 -7.97
CA THR A 493 20.43 6.76 -7.65
C THR A 493 19.25 7.73 -7.46
N VAL A 494 18.02 7.29 -7.74
CA VAL A 494 16.80 8.12 -7.68
C VAL A 494 15.86 7.73 -6.54
N MET A 495 15.99 6.51 -6.02
CA MET A 495 15.15 5.95 -4.95
C MET A 495 15.90 6.03 -3.62
N ASN A 496 16.13 7.25 -3.16
CA ASN A 496 17.07 7.54 -2.09
C ASN A 496 16.43 7.63 -0.70
N GLY A 497 15.23 7.08 -0.50
CA GLY A 497 14.57 7.06 0.80
C GLY A 497 13.82 8.35 1.14
N ARG A 498 13.29 9.05 0.13
CA ARG A 498 12.59 10.33 0.33
C ARG A 498 11.28 10.12 1.08
N GLY A 499 10.92 11.04 1.97
CA GLY A 499 9.62 11.01 2.64
C GLY A 499 8.48 11.14 1.63
N VAL A 500 8.46 12.24 0.90
CA VAL A 500 7.42 12.55 -0.11
C VAL A 500 8.04 12.97 -1.43
N MET A 501 7.54 12.40 -2.53
CA MET A 501 7.88 12.76 -3.90
C MET A 501 6.62 13.08 -4.70
N VAL A 502 6.58 14.26 -5.32
CA VAL A 502 5.51 14.66 -6.25
C VAL A 502 6.12 15.14 -7.56
N GLN A 503 5.72 14.55 -8.68
CA GLN A 503 6.33 14.91 -9.97
C GLN A 503 5.43 14.80 -11.19
N LEU A 504 5.91 15.32 -12.32
CA LEU A 504 5.30 15.16 -13.64
C LEU A 504 3.85 15.68 -13.69
N GLY A 505 3.56 16.80 -13.04
CA GLY A 505 2.23 17.43 -13.04
C GLY A 505 1.26 16.90 -11.99
N ALA A 506 1.67 15.93 -11.17
CA ALA A 506 0.85 15.42 -10.07
C ALA A 506 0.51 16.50 -9.03
N SER A 507 -0.58 16.28 -8.29
CA SER A 507 -0.99 17.14 -7.17
C SER A 507 -1.15 16.35 -5.87
N LEU A 508 -0.70 16.96 -4.78
CA LEU A 508 -0.80 16.41 -3.42
C LEU A 508 -1.26 17.48 -2.43
N GLU A 509 -2.23 17.12 -1.58
CA GLU A 509 -2.63 17.90 -0.40
C GLU A 509 -2.22 17.16 0.88
N LEU A 510 -1.47 17.83 1.75
CA LEU A 510 -1.12 17.33 3.09
C LEU A 510 -1.69 18.25 4.17
N GLU A 511 -2.49 17.67 5.05
CA GLU A 511 -3.05 18.34 6.22
C GLU A 511 -2.67 17.57 7.49
N ARG A 512 -2.06 18.24 8.48
CA ARG A 512 -1.61 17.62 9.74
C ARG A 512 -0.70 16.43 9.45
N ALA A 513 0.51 16.74 8.98
CA ALA A 513 1.49 15.73 8.55
C ALA A 513 2.81 15.82 9.32
N ILE A 514 3.38 14.66 9.63
CA ILE A 514 4.75 14.51 10.16
C ILE A 514 5.55 13.69 9.15
N ILE A 515 6.66 14.26 8.67
CA ILE A 515 7.62 13.62 7.77
C ILE A 515 8.95 13.57 8.51
N GLU A 516 9.29 12.41 9.08
CA GLU A 516 10.43 12.31 10.02
C GLU A 516 11.42 11.20 9.68
N GLU A 517 12.69 11.37 10.02
CA GLU A 517 13.72 10.32 9.91
C GLU A 517 13.85 9.70 8.49
N ASN A 518 13.49 10.45 7.46
CA ASN A 518 13.61 10.02 6.06
C ASN A 518 15.00 10.36 5.51
N GLN A 519 15.41 9.72 4.43
CA GLN A 519 16.72 9.96 3.80
C GLN A 519 16.60 10.80 2.51
N ASP A 520 17.69 11.41 2.06
CA ASP A 520 17.77 12.28 0.88
C ASP A 520 17.01 13.61 1.02
N VAL A 521 15.68 13.58 0.88
CA VAL A 521 14.84 14.78 1.01
C VAL A 521 13.56 14.41 1.77
N GLY A 522 13.17 15.25 2.74
CA GLY A 522 11.90 15.11 3.45
C GLY A 522 10.74 15.19 2.47
N VAL A 523 10.61 16.32 1.77
CA VAL A 523 9.62 16.50 0.69
C VAL A 523 10.28 17.10 -0.56
N LEU A 524 10.11 16.44 -1.70
CA LEU A 524 10.60 16.91 -2.99
C LEU A 524 9.46 17.00 -4.02
N VAL A 525 9.32 18.16 -4.64
CA VAL A 525 8.34 18.43 -5.71
C VAL A 525 9.08 18.84 -6.96
N ALA A 526 8.88 18.12 -8.06
CA ALA A 526 9.72 18.28 -9.25
C ALA A 526 8.97 18.13 -10.56
N VAL A 527 9.29 18.99 -11.54
CA VAL A 527 8.96 18.89 -12.96
C VAL A 527 7.47 18.90 -13.35
N GLY A 528 7.18 19.55 -14.48
CA GLY A 528 5.95 19.34 -15.25
C GLY A 528 4.67 19.90 -14.62
N GLY A 529 4.75 20.98 -13.84
CA GLY A 529 3.59 21.57 -13.16
C GLY A 529 3.17 20.83 -11.89
N ALA A 530 4.05 19.99 -11.33
CA ALA A 530 3.76 19.29 -10.08
C ALA A 530 3.50 20.28 -8.95
N SER A 531 2.47 20.03 -8.14
CA SER A 531 2.03 20.96 -7.09
C SER A 531 1.75 20.28 -5.76
N VAL A 532 2.11 20.96 -4.68
CA VAL A 532 1.82 20.51 -3.31
C VAL A 532 1.24 21.64 -2.47
N GLN A 533 0.20 21.31 -1.70
CA GLN A 533 -0.40 22.19 -0.70
C GLN A 533 -0.19 21.63 0.71
N PHE A 534 0.33 22.46 1.61
CA PHE A 534 0.55 22.12 3.02
C PHE A 534 -0.37 22.88 3.96
N THR A 535 -0.82 22.20 5.00
CA THR A 535 -1.41 22.80 6.19
C THR A 535 -0.99 22.02 7.43
N ASP A 536 -0.32 22.67 8.38
CA ASP A 536 0.16 22.02 9.61
C ASP A 536 1.12 20.84 9.31
N VAL A 537 2.28 21.14 8.75
CA VAL A 537 3.26 20.12 8.33
C VAL A 537 4.57 20.29 9.08
N ALA A 538 5.11 19.21 9.63
CA ALA A 538 6.46 19.17 10.17
C ALA A 538 7.34 18.19 9.40
N ILE A 539 8.51 18.66 8.98
CA ILE A 539 9.57 17.89 8.35
C ILE A 539 10.75 17.89 9.32
N ILE A 540 11.07 16.72 9.86
CA ILE A 540 11.91 16.59 11.04
C ILE A 540 13.03 15.57 10.80
N ASP A 541 14.25 15.86 11.24
CA ASP A 541 15.35 14.89 11.29
C ASP A 541 15.61 14.21 9.93
N THR A 542 15.62 14.98 8.84
CA THR A 542 15.92 14.42 7.52
C THR A 542 17.39 14.07 7.42
N GLN A 543 17.67 12.80 7.17
CA GLN A 543 19.01 12.23 7.22
C GLN A 543 19.72 12.32 5.86
N PRO A 544 21.04 12.56 5.85
CA PRO A 544 21.83 12.45 4.64
C PRO A 544 21.91 10.99 4.18
N LEU A 545 22.31 10.79 2.91
CA LEU A 545 22.65 9.47 2.40
C LEU A 545 23.93 8.93 3.05
N THR A 546 24.22 7.65 2.77
CA THR A 546 25.41 6.96 3.32
C THR A 546 26.74 7.58 2.88
N ASP A 547 26.76 8.33 1.77
CA ASP A 547 27.92 9.12 1.32
C ASP A 547 27.94 10.56 1.88
N GLY A 548 26.99 10.87 2.76
CA GLY A 548 26.82 12.13 3.45
C GLY A 548 26.17 13.25 2.63
N ARG A 549 25.80 13.00 1.37
CA ARG A 549 25.10 13.97 0.53
C ARG A 549 23.62 14.07 0.91
N PHE A 550 23.00 15.18 0.49
CA PHE A 550 21.58 15.46 0.69
C PHE A 550 21.20 15.55 2.18
N GLY A 551 19.98 15.14 2.53
CA GLY A 551 19.35 15.34 3.83
C GLY A 551 18.50 16.60 3.91
N HIS A 552 18.03 17.12 2.77
CA HIS A 552 17.33 18.40 2.72
C HIS A 552 15.93 18.29 3.31
N GLY A 553 15.44 19.32 3.98
CA GLY A 553 14.07 19.31 4.49
C GLY A 553 13.04 19.35 3.36
N LEU A 554 13.01 20.47 2.63
CA LEU A 554 12.00 20.77 1.62
C LEU A 554 12.63 21.26 0.31
N GLY A 555 12.31 20.63 -0.82
CA GLY A 555 12.83 21.02 -2.13
C GLY A 555 11.75 21.16 -3.20
N VAL A 556 11.81 22.23 -3.99
CA VAL A 556 11.01 22.41 -5.21
C VAL A 556 11.90 22.69 -6.42
N ILE A 557 11.69 21.96 -7.52
CA ILE A 557 12.59 22.02 -8.69
C ILE A 557 11.80 21.99 -10.00
N TYR A 558 12.21 22.81 -10.97
CA TYR A 558 11.69 22.81 -12.36
C TYR A 558 10.16 22.94 -12.50
N ASP A 559 9.65 24.13 -12.78
CA ASP A 559 8.21 24.34 -13.10
C ASP A 559 7.27 23.61 -12.12
N ALA A 560 7.60 23.66 -10.84
CA ALA A 560 6.91 22.95 -9.77
C ALA A 560 6.59 23.95 -8.65
N GLU A 561 5.54 23.67 -7.89
CA GLU A 561 5.02 24.61 -6.91
C GLU A 561 4.77 23.94 -5.55
N ILE A 562 5.18 24.64 -4.49
CA ILE A 562 4.80 24.33 -3.12
C ILE A 562 4.16 25.57 -2.52
N THR A 563 2.94 25.40 -2.01
CA THR A 563 2.25 26.41 -1.20
C THR A 563 1.92 25.85 0.17
N GLY A 564 2.06 26.63 1.23
CA GLY A 564 1.85 26.09 2.57
C GLY A 564 1.58 27.11 3.65
N THR A 565 0.83 26.68 4.67
CA THR A 565 0.68 27.41 5.93
C THR A 565 1.05 26.54 7.12
N ARG A 566 1.73 27.13 8.10
CA ARG A 566 2.13 26.47 9.35
C ARG A 566 3.05 25.28 9.07
N VAL A 567 4.28 25.59 8.66
CA VAL A 567 5.28 24.61 8.26
C VAL A 567 6.49 24.68 9.18
N LEU A 568 6.93 23.54 9.70
CA LEU A 568 8.17 23.37 10.43
C LEU A 568 9.15 22.55 9.58
N VAL A 569 10.36 23.07 9.39
CA VAL A 569 11.52 22.29 8.94
C VAL A 569 12.54 22.33 10.07
N ASP A 570 12.87 21.16 10.61
CA ASP A 570 13.66 21.02 11.82
C ASP A 570 14.73 19.94 11.61
N ARG A 571 15.99 20.24 11.96
CA ARG A 571 17.09 19.26 11.93
C ARG A 571 17.28 18.58 10.55
N ALA A 572 17.16 19.36 9.48
CA ALA A 572 17.59 18.95 8.14
C ALA A 572 19.11 19.08 7.99
N HIS A 573 19.69 18.45 6.96
CA HIS A 573 21.11 18.55 6.60
C HIS A 573 21.33 19.28 5.27
N GLY A 574 22.32 20.18 5.26
CA GLY A 574 22.68 20.99 4.10
C GLY A 574 21.71 22.13 3.84
N LEU A 575 20.47 21.81 3.43
CA LEU A 575 19.43 22.79 3.11
C LEU A 575 18.17 22.54 3.96
N GLY A 576 17.65 23.59 4.60
CA GLY A 576 16.34 23.55 5.24
C GLY A 576 15.23 23.51 4.19
N ALA A 577 15.06 24.61 3.45
CA ALA A 577 14.16 24.69 2.31
C ALA A 577 14.84 25.28 1.07
N ASP A 578 14.53 24.76 -0.12
CA ASP A 578 15.14 25.24 -1.36
C ASP A 578 14.18 25.25 -2.55
N ALA A 579 14.33 26.28 -3.40
CA ALA A 579 13.75 26.34 -4.73
C ALA A 579 14.85 26.45 -5.77
N ARG A 580 14.83 25.56 -6.77
CA ARG A 580 15.89 25.45 -7.80
C ARG A 580 15.33 25.40 -9.20
N ARG A 581 15.99 26.11 -10.12
CA ARG A 581 15.72 26.11 -11.57
C ARG A 581 14.47 26.91 -11.94
N ALA A 582 14.39 27.25 -13.21
CA ALA A 582 13.31 28.09 -13.74
C ALA A 582 11.93 27.47 -13.49
N GLY A 583 10.99 28.31 -13.05
CA GLY A 583 9.60 27.95 -12.77
C GLY A 583 9.38 27.23 -11.44
N ALA A 584 10.42 27.01 -10.64
CA ALA A 584 10.23 26.49 -9.29
C ALA A 584 9.71 27.62 -8.37
N HIS A 585 8.58 27.37 -7.70
CA HIS A 585 7.90 28.33 -6.84
C HIS A 585 7.69 27.75 -5.44
N LEU A 586 8.20 28.44 -4.42
CA LEU A 586 7.99 28.09 -3.02
C LEU A 586 7.32 29.25 -2.29
N THR A 587 6.07 29.10 -1.88
CA THR A 587 5.31 30.12 -1.13
C THR A 587 4.87 29.58 0.22
N LEU A 588 5.46 30.07 1.31
CA LEU A 588 5.13 29.62 2.66
C LEU A 588 4.65 30.79 3.53
N THR A 589 3.64 30.51 4.36
CA THR A 589 3.16 31.42 5.39
C THR A 589 3.23 30.73 6.74
N ASP A 590 3.60 31.44 7.80
CA ASP A 590 3.78 30.83 9.12
C ASP A 590 4.80 29.68 9.07
N VAL A 591 6.07 29.99 8.80
CA VAL A 591 7.11 28.97 8.62
C VAL A 591 8.23 29.12 9.64
N VAL A 592 8.67 27.98 10.19
CA VAL A 592 9.87 27.88 11.01
C VAL A 592 10.86 26.95 10.31
N VAL A 593 12.05 27.44 10.01
CA VAL A 593 13.19 26.63 9.57
C VAL A 593 14.26 26.75 10.64
N ARG A 594 14.66 25.64 11.27
CA ARG A 594 15.66 25.68 12.34
C ARG A 594 16.59 24.49 12.37
N ASP A 595 17.70 24.68 13.07
CA ASP A 595 18.68 23.64 13.38
C ASP A 595 19.19 22.91 12.13
N VAL A 596 19.40 23.63 11.02
CA VAL A 596 19.90 23.02 9.78
C VAL A 596 21.38 22.69 9.96
N MET A 597 21.66 21.38 9.94
CA MET A 597 22.97 20.80 10.21
C MET A 597 23.85 20.75 8.96
N PRO A 598 25.19 20.78 9.10
CA PRO A 598 26.10 20.61 7.97
C PRO A 598 25.88 19.32 7.20
N ALA A 599 26.02 19.41 5.87
CA ALA A 599 26.16 18.23 5.04
C ALA A 599 27.38 17.42 5.49
N THR A 600 27.21 16.12 5.65
CA THR A 600 28.24 15.22 6.22
C THR A 600 29.22 14.68 5.19
N CYS A 601 28.98 14.91 3.89
CA CYS A 601 29.83 14.47 2.79
C CYS A 601 31.16 15.23 2.74
N SER A 602 32.31 14.56 2.76
CA SER A 602 33.63 15.22 2.77
C SER A 602 34.06 15.88 1.45
N GLU A 603 33.50 15.45 0.31
CA GLU A 603 33.93 15.88 -1.04
C GLU A 603 32.79 16.43 -1.92
N CYS A 604 31.68 16.86 -1.33
CA CYS A 604 30.55 17.40 -2.07
C CYS A 604 30.67 18.92 -2.30
N PRO A 605 30.15 19.44 -3.43
CA PRO A 605 29.94 20.88 -3.59
C PRO A 605 29.08 21.40 -2.42
N GLY A 606 29.59 22.42 -1.73
CA GLY A 606 28.93 22.94 -0.53
C GLY A 606 29.18 22.16 0.76
N HIS A 607 30.23 21.32 0.83
CA HIS A 607 30.65 20.72 2.09
C HIS A 607 30.82 21.79 3.18
N GLY A 608 30.24 21.53 4.36
CA GLY A 608 30.24 22.46 5.49
C GLY A 608 29.28 23.64 5.36
N ILE A 609 28.65 23.84 4.19
CA ILE A 609 27.66 24.89 4.00
C ILE A 609 26.31 24.42 4.53
N THR A 610 25.67 25.31 5.27
CA THR A 610 24.32 25.13 5.82
C THR A 610 23.49 26.35 5.47
N ILE A 611 22.38 26.12 4.76
CA ILE A 611 21.49 27.19 4.34
C ILE A 611 20.10 26.92 4.91
N GLY A 612 19.56 27.90 5.63
CA GLY A 612 18.18 27.86 6.08
C GLY A 612 17.22 27.79 4.89
N VAL A 613 17.18 28.85 4.08
CA VAL A 613 16.35 28.92 2.87
C VAL A 613 17.13 29.39 1.64
N GLY A 614 17.05 28.65 0.53
CA GLY A 614 17.76 28.96 -0.70
C GLY A 614 16.88 29.19 -1.92
N SER A 615 17.22 30.18 -2.75
CA SER A 615 16.61 30.42 -4.07
C SER A 615 17.68 30.44 -5.16
N TYR A 616 17.56 29.55 -6.14
CA TYR A 616 18.61 29.31 -7.13
C TYR A 616 18.08 29.20 -8.56
N VAL A 617 18.85 29.72 -9.52
CA VAL A 617 18.66 29.47 -10.95
C VAL A 617 17.24 29.85 -11.42
N GLN A 618 16.86 31.13 -11.28
CA GLN A 618 15.53 31.62 -11.70
C GLN A 618 14.33 30.99 -10.96
N ALA A 619 14.55 30.45 -9.77
CA ALA A 619 13.46 30.06 -8.88
C ALA A 619 12.92 31.26 -8.10
N ASP A 620 11.68 31.18 -7.62
CA ASP A 620 11.05 32.19 -6.78
C ASP A 620 10.68 31.59 -5.41
N VAL A 621 11.08 32.28 -4.35
CA VAL A 621 10.71 31.97 -2.97
C VAL A 621 9.96 33.15 -2.38
N VAL A 622 8.84 32.89 -1.70
CA VAL A 622 8.03 33.90 -1.01
C VAL A 622 7.73 33.41 0.40
N LEU A 623 8.20 34.11 1.42
CA LEU A 623 7.95 33.78 2.82
C LEU A 623 7.21 34.92 3.52
N ASN A 624 6.13 34.58 4.22
CA ASN A 624 5.37 35.51 5.05
C ASN A 624 5.29 34.99 6.48
N ARG A 625 5.54 35.83 7.50
CA ARG A 625 5.48 35.41 8.92
C ARG A 625 6.39 34.22 9.19
N PHE A 626 7.70 34.46 9.16
CA PHE A 626 8.69 33.39 9.20
C PHE A 626 9.72 33.53 10.33
N SER A 627 10.34 32.40 10.69
CA SER A 627 11.53 32.35 11.54
C SER A 627 12.53 31.36 10.94
N ILE A 628 13.69 31.88 10.54
CA ILE A 628 14.83 31.08 10.11
C ILE A 628 15.86 31.21 11.23
N LEU A 629 16.20 30.09 11.86
CA LEU A 629 16.95 30.06 13.11
C LEU A 629 18.11 29.08 13.00
N ASP A 630 19.25 29.46 13.59
CA ASP A 630 20.32 28.54 13.98
C ASP A 630 20.76 27.60 12.84
N SER A 631 20.90 28.14 11.62
CA SER A 631 21.51 27.43 10.48
C SER A 631 22.96 27.91 10.34
N GLY A 632 23.91 27.00 10.18
CA GLY A 632 25.33 27.32 10.40
C GLY A 632 25.92 28.43 9.51
N THR A 633 25.65 28.48 8.20
CA THR A 633 26.35 29.38 7.25
C THR A 633 25.50 30.55 6.83
N CYS A 634 24.41 30.30 6.09
CA CYS A 634 23.53 31.34 5.57
C CYS A 634 22.11 31.13 6.13
N GLY A 635 21.47 32.18 6.65
CA GLY A 635 20.04 32.14 6.92
C GLY A 635 19.24 32.04 5.64
N VAL A 636 19.48 32.98 4.73
CA VAL A 636 18.95 32.95 3.37
C VAL A 636 20.06 33.03 2.33
N GLN A 637 19.90 32.33 1.20
CA GLN A 637 20.83 32.40 0.08
C GLN A 637 20.11 32.66 -1.24
N LEU A 638 20.67 33.57 -2.05
CA LEU A 638 20.26 33.82 -3.43
C LEU A 638 21.45 33.69 -4.37
N SER A 639 21.29 32.92 -5.44
CA SER A 639 22.27 32.89 -6.53
C SER A 639 21.65 32.55 -7.89
N ASN A 640 22.40 32.84 -8.96
CA ASN A 640 22.05 32.47 -10.34
C ASN A 640 20.68 33.00 -10.82
N ASN A 641 20.34 34.24 -10.49
CA ASN A 641 19.04 34.88 -10.74
C ASN A 641 17.88 34.27 -9.95
N GLY A 642 18.13 33.59 -8.83
CA GLY A 642 17.08 33.24 -7.87
C GLY A 642 16.42 34.49 -7.29
N ARG A 643 15.14 34.42 -6.91
CA ARG A 643 14.39 35.51 -6.31
C ARG A 643 13.83 35.06 -4.97
N MET A 644 13.82 35.98 -4.00
CA MET A 644 13.26 35.75 -2.68
C MET A 644 12.55 37.02 -2.17
N ASP A 645 11.27 36.88 -1.86
CA ASP A 645 10.47 37.90 -1.18
C ASP A 645 10.26 37.46 0.27
N LEU A 646 10.75 38.26 1.21
CA LEU A 646 10.62 38.03 2.64
C LEU A 646 9.75 39.13 3.24
N HIS A 647 8.73 38.75 3.99
CA HIS A 647 7.83 39.67 4.66
C HIS A 647 7.52 39.22 6.09
N ASP A 648 7.70 40.12 7.06
CA ASP A 648 7.38 39.90 8.48
C ASP A 648 8.08 38.64 9.04
N GLY A 649 9.32 38.77 9.51
CA GLY A 649 10.04 37.59 9.99
C GLY A 649 11.37 37.86 10.67
N VAL A 650 12.02 36.78 11.08
CA VAL A 650 13.31 36.81 11.78
C VAL A 650 14.30 35.86 11.10
N VAL A 651 15.52 36.33 10.88
CA VAL A 651 16.68 35.52 10.48
C VAL A 651 17.75 35.69 11.56
N ARG A 652 18.02 34.63 12.32
CA ARG A 652 18.84 34.73 13.54
C ARG A 652 19.75 33.53 13.76
N GLY A 653 20.92 33.76 14.34
CA GLY A 653 21.81 32.69 14.80
C GLY A 653 22.61 32.04 13.68
N HIS A 654 22.86 32.79 12.60
CA HIS A 654 23.66 32.35 11.46
C HIS A 654 25.03 33.04 11.47
N GLN A 655 26.03 32.43 10.82
CA GLN A 655 27.25 33.15 10.46
C GLN A 655 26.91 34.34 9.56
N ILE A 656 26.06 34.15 8.55
CA ILE A 656 25.61 35.18 7.63
C ILE A 656 24.08 35.14 7.56
N GLY A 657 23.42 36.27 7.84
CA GLY A 657 21.97 36.40 7.73
C GLY A 657 21.49 36.19 6.29
N ALA A 658 22.03 36.95 5.34
CA ALA A 658 21.72 36.85 3.93
C ALA A 658 22.98 36.76 3.05
N CYS A 659 23.09 35.70 2.26
CA CYS A 659 24.15 35.46 1.28
C CYS A 659 23.64 35.78 -0.14
N VAL A 660 23.99 36.94 -0.68
CA VAL A 660 23.48 37.46 -1.96
C VAL A 660 24.58 37.45 -3.02
N GLN A 661 24.57 36.44 -3.89
CA GLN A 661 25.64 36.21 -4.89
C GLN A 661 25.30 36.76 -6.28
N GLN A 662 24.51 37.83 -6.34
CA GLN A 662 24.02 38.45 -7.57
C GLN A 662 23.56 39.88 -7.31
N GLU A 663 23.32 40.67 -8.35
CA GLU A 663 22.59 41.94 -8.20
C GLU A 663 21.15 41.66 -7.74
N TYR A 664 20.73 42.30 -6.64
CA TYR A 664 19.41 42.07 -6.06
C TYR A 664 18.86 43.29 -5.34
N GLU A 665 17.54 43.45 -5.36
CA GLU A 665 16.83 44.50 -4.62
C GLU A 665 16.68 44.09 -3.15
N LEU A 666 17.63 44.52 -2.31
CA LEU A 666 17.67 44.14 -0.88
C LEU A 666 16.41 44.53 -0.08
N GLY A 667 15.62 45.50 -0.57
CA GLY A 667 14.31 45.85 0.01
C GLY A 667 13.36 44.66 0.09
N ARG A 668 13.47 43.71 -0.83
CA ARG A 668 12.66 42.48 -0.87
C ARG A 668 13.04 41.46 0.20
N LEU A 669 14.23 41.59 0.80
CA LEU A 669 14.71 40.73 1.89
C LEU A 669 14.52 41.36 3.28
N THR A 670 14.20 42.65 3.32
CA THR A 670 14.24 43.46 4.55
C THR A 670 12.87 44.05 4.94
N ASP A 671 11.80 43.69 4.23
CA ASP A 671 10.44 44.17 4.51
C ASP A 671 9.89 43.59 5.82
N MET A 672 10.03 44.37 6.90
CA MET A 672 9.70 43.95 8.27
C MET A 672 10.44 42.66 8.69
N VAL A 673 11.68 42.51 8.25
CA VAL A 673 12.54 41.37 8.61
C VAL A 673 13.63 41.83 9.57
N ALA A 674 13.74 41.15 10.72
CA ALA A 674 14.83 41.35 11.66
C ALA A 674 15.98 40.37 11.39
N PHE A 675 17.22 40.89 11.35
CA PHE A 675 18.43 40.09 11.22
C PHE A 675 19.29 40.24 12.49
N ASP A 676 19.62 39.10 13.13
CA ASP A 676 20.43 38.99 14.35
C ASP A 676 21.45 37.85 14.18
N ASN A 677 22.55 38.13 13.47
CA ASN A 677 23.54 37.15 13.00
C ASN A 677 24.96 37.72 13.17
N ASP A 678 26.00 36.89 13.04
CA ASP A 678 27.40 37.35 13.14
C ASP A 678 27.69 38.42 12.07
N ALA A 679 27.26 38.18 10.84
CA ALA A 679 27.12 39.17 9.78
C ALA A 679 25.69 39.13 9.24
N ASN A 680 25.02 40.28 9.11
CA ASN A 680 23.64 40.27 8.62
C ASN A 680 23.53 40.13 7.09
N LEU A 681 24.55 40.54 6.34
CA LEU A 681 24.55 40.51 4.87
C LEU A 681 25.97 40.28 4.35
N GLU A 682 26.10 39.34 3.43
CA GLU A 682 27.24 39.21 2.53
C GLU A 682 26.75 39.34 1.08
N ALA A 683 27.34 40.25 0.32
CA ALA A 683 27.00 40.47 -1.09
C ALA A 683 28.25 40.55 -1.94
N THR A 684 28.37 39.69 -2.95
CA THR A 684 29.58 39.60 -3.80
C THR A 684 29.67 40.68 -4.87
N THR A 685 28.62 41.47 -5.09
CA THR A 685 28.51 42.46 -6.17
C THR A 685 28.36 43.90 -5.70
N LEU A 686 28.31 44.16 -4.38
CA LEU A 686 28.33 45.54 -3.91
C LEU A 686 29.74 46.10 -4.07
N PRO A 687 29.92 47.30 -4.67
CA PRO A 687 31.23 47.91 -4.79
C PRO A 687 31.83 48.09 -3.41
N VAL A 688 33.01 47.51 -3.18
CA VAL A 688 33.86 47.87 -2.04
C VAL A 688 34.04 49.39 -2.13
N PRO A 689 33.61 50.18 -1.12
CA PRO A 689 33.85 51.62 -1.15
C PRO A 689 35.34 51.85 -1.39
N GLU A 690 35.69 52.75 -2.31
CA GLU A 690 37.10 53.13 -2.44
C GLU A 690 37.62 53.52 -1.05
N PRO A 691 38.84 53.11 -0.68
CA PRO A 691 39.40 53.45 0.62
C PRO A 691 39.25 54.95 0.84
N ILE A 692 38.63 55.34 1.95
CA ILE A 692 38.59 56.75 2.34
C ILE A 692 40.05 57.21 2.40
N GLU A 693 40.48 58.06 1.46
CA GLU A 693 41.80 58.68 1.52
C GLU A 693 41.95 59.28 2.91
N SER A 694 42.99 58.83 3.61
CA SER A 694 43.31 59.33 4.94
C SER A 694 43.36 60.85 4.89
N ILE A 695 42.42 61.51 5.57
CA ILE A 695 42.49 62.94 5.82
C ILE A 695 43.77 63.16 6.62
N GLU A 696 44.81 63.69 5.97
CA GLU A 696 46.00 64.19 6.66
C GLU A 696 45.52 65.25 7.66
N PRO A 697 45.88 65.14 8.95
CA PRO A 697 45.56 66.19 9.90
C PRO A 697 46.32 67.45 9.50
N GLU A 698 45.59 68.51 9.13
CA GLU A 698 46.17 69.85 9.03
C GLU A 698 46.84 70.17 10.39
N ALA A 699 48.16 70.34 10.35
CA ALA A 699 48.96 70.83 11.45
C ALA A 699 48.66 72.33 11.69
N PRO A 700 48.80 72.82 12.95
CA PRO A 700 48.11 74.00 13.48
C PRO A 700 48.46 75.35 12.85
#